data_AF-A0AAD3HSJ5-F1
#
_entry.id   AF-A0AAD3HSJ5-F1
#
_cell.length_a   1.000
_cell.length_b   1.000
_cell.length_c   1.000
_cell.angle_alpha   90.00
_cell.angle_beta   90.00
_cell.angle_gamma   90.00
#
_symmetry.space_group_name_H-M   'P 1'
#
loop_
_entity.id
_entity.type
_entity.pdbx_description
1 polymer ?
#
loop_
_entity_poly.entity_id
_entity_poly.type
_entity_poly.pdbx_seq_one_letter_code
_entity_poly.pdbx_strand_id
1 'polypeptide(L)'
;MANIKGQRICVVGSGISGLSAAWLLHRNGASVTLMEKEEHCGGHTLTDHTSPYPVDLGFQVYNLTTYPHFVGFLECLGVDSVMSDMSFSLSMDAGKLEWGSDNLDTIFAQRRNIASPSFLAMIKDVIRFGREAPKVLEPAVSHIYSDMTLAEYLAKHGYSAAFTDNYVVPMCAAVWSVPTAQVLEFPVRMLVRFWVNHHLLDLFQRPLWRVVKGRSEAYVKRVCQELPDVRTRTPVLRVARGRSPEEGVTVETAAGGAERFDSVVFATHSDVTLQLLGGDADPEERELLAAIPYSENDVYLHTDASLMPRNRKVWSSWNFLGRSGAGADTEAVCVTYWVNRLQEQPPGAPNLFVTLNPLHPPAPEHVIRRLPLAHPVFSAASEAAQGKLPSLQGHRNTYYAGAWAGYGFHEDGIRSAVAVVQAMGGSLPWVPRATSPKVSLSQQLYLGLFDKYARSAFTQGRLRLILPTGSELAYGSGDDTAAAPTPKGEEWRGRPPLRATVRVLHMDFFRKIVLRHDVGLGEAYMAGDFEADSLGALMAVLLANAVAAESERGHMGLLNWLGERLLFLAHLRRPNTIQGSRKNIEEHYDAGNAMYKLFLDATLTYSSGLYRSPTDSLQQAQLNKIDALVAKARIGREDHVLEIGCGWGGFAIRAVQATGCRWTGITISKEQLAEATERVAAAGLQDRITLLFCDYRDTVAALGPGSFDAVVSVEMIEAVGHEHLRPYFAVIGTMLKPGGRAVLQAICSADERYEAYCHTSDFIREHIFPGGHLPSLGAIADCCRGTGLSLRDTHDIGPDYAITLRSWRDAWEQRRGEVLALGYNERFWRKYRFYFAYCEAAFDARYIHNYHILLVKDATHGSAAASAAAAAVAAPGRMSASGMAPAALLSVSSSASSLVQELPSDPITQALMALYFFLAGLMVSRHPHMWLLPAASCLMALVAGAAHFASLALVPSYRFLSPERRALWCSDVAHILYSASASVAALAYVAAEPRALQLAQQPSDITLPSIITAASTGVFAFNLWACVRARLFARSVSAILQYTLLAVLFGTATIKGVGVPFLAATLASEVFSVLFLAGKLQDMAGLARTSLRRYTRLAEQVTLVTCRLLPHAAVAVVVLANPGAFGSPLYYVMCLAGMAFTNWLNMRKAAQLFGQTSSSASSSSSAAADRRQEQPLAAGVPAGKTHAE
;
A
#
# COMPACT_ATOMS: atom_id res chain seq x y z
N MET A 1 34.00 -4.12 -24.34
CA MET A 1 33.60 -3.07 -23.37
C MET A 1 34.88 -2.52 -22.76
N ALA A 2 34.97 -1.20 -22.59
CA ALA A 2 36.09 -0.61 -21.86
C ALA A 2 36.06 -1.06 -20.38
N ASN A 3 37.21 -1.07 -19.73
CA ASN A 3 37.34 -1.38 -18.30
C ASN A 3 37.92 -0.15 -17.60
N ILE A 4 37.14 0.50 -16.73
CA ILE A 4 37.56 1.69 -15.96
C ILE A 4 38.73 1.37 -15.03
N LYS A 5 38.76 0.14 -14.48
CA LYS A 5 39.67 -0.22 -13.40
C LYS A 5 41.13 -0.15 -13.84
N GLY A 6 41.89 0.75 -13.23
CA GLY A 6 43.30 0.99 -13.52
C GLY A 6 43.59 2.05 -14.59
N GLN A 7 42.58 2.64 -15.25
CA GLN A 7 42.81 3.77 -16.15
C GLN A 7 43.18 5.04 -15.39
N ARG A 8 44.05 5.87 -15.98
CA ARG A 8 44.36 7.22 -15.55
C ARG A 8 43.51 8.22 -16.34
N ILE A 9 42.59 8.91 -15.67
CA ILE A 9 41.58 9.77 -16.31
C ILE A 9 41.72 11.21 -15.82
N CYS A 10 41.79 12.16 -16.75
CA CYS A 10 41.69 13.59 -16.43
C CYS A 10 40.23 14.04 -16.52
N VAL A 11 39.76 14.77 -15.50
CA VAL A 11 38.46 15.46 -15.53
C VAL A 11 38.73 16.95 -15.54
N VAL A 12 38.28 17.65 -16.57
CA VAL A 12 38.54 19.09 -16.78
C VAL A 12 37.29 19.88 -16.41
N GLY A 13 37.40 20.76 -15.42
CA GLY A 13 36.30 21.51 -14.81
C GLY A 13 35.68 20.79 -13.62
N SER A 14 35.45 21.50 -12.51
CA SER A 14 34.92 20.97 -11.26
C SER A 14 33.50 21.46 -10.92
N GLY A 15 32.72 21.80 -11.95
CA GLY A 15 31.27 21.90 -11.82
C GLY A 15 30.66 20.57 -11.33
N ILE A 16 29.35 20.55 -11.05
CA ILE A 16 28.68 19.34 -10.56
C ILE A 16 28.91 18.10 -11.44
N SER A 17 28.96 18.27 -12.77
CA SER A 17 29.31 17.22 -13.72
C SER A 17 30.72 16.67 -13.50
N GLY A 18 31.71 17.54 -13.27
CA GLY A 18 33.10 17.15 -13.06
C GLY A 18 33.30 16.47 -11.71
N LEU A 19 32.72 17.04 -10.64
CA LEU A 19 32.78 16.46 -9.29
C LEU A 19 32.12 15.06 -9.25
N SER A 20 30.93 14.91 -9.84
CA SER A 20 30.23 13.62 -9.85
C SER A 20 30.90 12.61 -10.78
N ALA A 21 31.42 13.02 -11.96
CA ALA A 21 32.19 12.14 -12.85
C ALA A 21 33.48 11.67 -12.19
N ALA A 22 34.28 12.59 -11.65
CA ALA A 22 35.54 12.27 -10.97
C ALA A 22 35.33 11.30 -9.80
N TRP A 23 34.32 11.57 -8.97
CA TRP A 23 33.99 10.73 -7.82
C TRP A 23 33.52 9.33 -8.23
N LEU A 24 32.62 9.23 -9.21
CA LEU A 24 32.13 7.93 -9.71
C LEU A 24 33.22 7.12 -10.41
N LEU A 25 34.08 7.75 -11.21
CA LEU A 25 35.22 7.08 -11.87
C LEU A 25 36.22 6.56 -10.84
N HIS A 26 36.55 7.37 -9.82
CA HIS A 26 37.40 6.94 -8.72
C HIS A 26 36.81 5.74 -7.96
N ARG A 27 35.51 5.79 -7.63
CA ARG A 27 34.78 4.68 -6.98
C ARG A 27 34.69 3.42 -7.84
N ASN A 28 34.78 3.53 -9.17
CA ASN A 28 34.89 2.39 -10.10
C ASN A 28 36.35 1.95 -10.36
N GLY A 29 37.33 2.50 -9.64
CA GLY A 29 38.72 2.04 -9.64
C GLY A 29 39.65 2.71 -10.65
N ALA A 30 39.30 3.89 -11.17
CA ALA A 30 40.23 4.72 -11.94
C ALA A 30 41.12 5.59 -11.04
N SER A 31 42.31 5.92 -11.55
CA SER A 31 43.17 6.97 -11.03
C SER A 31 42.75 8.31 -11.65
N VAL A 32 42.04 9.14 -10.88
CA VAL A 32 41.43 10.36 -11.39
C VAL A 32 42.21 11.60 -10.95
N THR A 33 42.49 12.48 -11.91
CA THR A 33 42.97 13.86 -11.67
C THR A 33 41.86 14.83 -12.04
N LEU A 34 41.37 15.63 -11.08
CA LEU A 34 40.39 16.70 -11.32
C LEU A 34 41.12 18.05 -11.44
N MET A 35 41.01 18.71 -12.59
CA MET A 35 41.62 20.02 -12.85
C MET A 35 40.57 21.13 -12.88
N GLU A 36 40.81 22.21 -12.15
CA GLU A 36 39.95 23.41 -12.06
C GLU A 36 40.78 24.67 -12.33
N LYS A 37 40.25 25.57 -13.17
CA LYS A 37 40.87 26.87 -13.49
C LYS A 37 40.77 27.86 -12.34
N GLU A 38 39.64 27.84 -11.62
CA GLU A 38 39.39 28.74 -10.49
C GLU A 38 40.12 28.28 -9.23
N GLU A 39 40.13 29.12 -8.19
CA GLU A 39 40.76 28.78 -6.91
C GLU A 39 39.99 27.79 -6.04
N HIS A 40 38.69 27.65 -6.30
CA HIS A 40 37.78 26.76 -5.58
C HIS A 40 37.13 25.77 -6.54
N CYS A 41 36.75 24.59 -6.03
CA CYS A 41 35.91 23.68 -6.79
C CYS A 41 34.43 24.07 -6.75
N GLY A 42 33.64 23.56 -7.70
CA GLY A 42 32.16 23.65 -7.69
C GLY A 42 31.53 24.37 -8.89
N GLY A 43 32.26 25.24 -9.58
CA GLY A 43 31.72 26.08 -10.65
C GLY A 43 30.55 26.95 -10.15
N HIS A 44 29.36 26.81 -10.75
CA HIS A 44 28.12 27.46 -10.26
C HIS A 44 27.64 26.95 -8.89
N THR A 45 28.27 25.90 -8.35
CA THR A 45 28.13 25.52 -6.93
C THR A 45 28.99 26.45 -6.08
N LEU A 46 28.46 27.64 -5.80
CA LEU A 46 29.18 28.69 -5.07
C LEU A 46 28.40 29.09 -3.82
N THR A 47 28.98 28.81 -2.65
CA THR A 47 28.56 29.37 -1.37
C THR A 47 29.42 30.61 -1.06
N ASP A 48 28.78 31.75 -0.82
CA ASP A 48 29.41 32.97 -0.35
C ASP A 48 29.42 33.05 1.19
N HIS A 49 30.53 33.57 1.73
CA HIS A 49 30.78 33.76 3.17
C HIS A 49 31.15 35.21 3.51
N THR A 50 30.85 36.17 2.62
CA THR A 50 31.07 37.61 2.86
C THR A 50 30.12 38.13 3.95
N SER A 51 28.93 37.53 4.02
CA SER A 51 27.98 37.63 5.13
C SER A 51 28.28 36.56 6.20
N PRO A 52 28.08 36.84 7.51
CA PRO A 52 28.14 35.81 8.56
C PRO A 52 27.03 34.75 8.45
N TYR A 53 26.08 34.94 7.53
CA TYR A 53 25.07 33.97 7.11
C TYR A 53 25.42 33.49 5.70
N PRO A 54 25.99 32.26 5.54
CA PRO A 54 26.42 31.77 4.23
C PRO A 54 25.25 31.59 3.26
N VAL A 55 25.46 31.97 2.01
CA VAL A 55 24.45 32.01 0.94
C VAL A 55 24.94 31.26 -0.29
N ASP A 56 24.16 30.31 -0.79
CA ASP A 56 24.40 29.76 -2.13
C ASP A 56 23.98 30.78 -3.20
N LEU A 57 24.83 31.07 -4.19
CA LEU A 57 24.58 32.11 -5.20
C LEU A 57 24.16 31.57 -6.57
N GLY A 58 24.70 30.42 -6.98
CA GLY A 58 24.35 29.75 -8.24
C GLY A 58 23.34 28.62 -8.04
N PHE A 59 23.82 27.42 -7.76
CA PHE A 59 22.94 26.30 -7.38
C PHE A 59 22.44 26.47 -5.93
N GLN A 60 21.18 26.88 -5.78
CA GLN A 60 20.58 27.19 -4.47
C GLN A 60 19.71 26.07 -3.88
N VAL A 61 19.08 25.23 -4.72
CA VAL A 61 17.89 24.45 -4.32
C VAL A 61 17.58 23.30 -5.29
N TYR A 62 16.93 22.25 -4.80
CA TYR A 62 16.47 21.11 -5.59
C TYR A 62 15.17 20.52 -5.03
N ASN A 63 14.58 19.53 -5.70
CA ASN A 63 13.44 18.78 -5.16
C ASN A 63 13.63 17.26 -5.33
N LEU A 64 12.94 16.48 -4.50
CA LEU A 64 13.12 15.02 -4.45
C LEU A 64 12.53 14.26 -5.66
N THR A 65 11.74 14.93 -6.49
CA THR A 65 11.08 14.34 -7.65
C THR A 65 11.94 14.40 -8.90
N THR A 66 12.52 15.57 -9.20
CA THR A 66 13.27 15.80 -10.44
C THR A 66 14.78 15.71 -10.29
N TYR A 67 15.30 15.41 -9.09
CA TYR A 67 16.73 15.27 -8.82
C TYR A 67 17.12 13.89 -8.24
N PRO A 68 16.65 12.75 -8.82
CA PRO A 68 16.88 11.42 -8.25
C PRO A 68 18.37 10.99 -8.23
N HIS A 69 19.22 11.47 -9.15
CA HIS A 69 20.65 11.22 -9.10
C HIS A 69 21.35 12.11 -8.07
N PHE A 70 21.01 13.40 -7.95
CA PHE A 70 21.58 14.25 -6.90
C PHE A 70 21.22 13.78 -5.49
N VAL A 71 19.98 13.31 -5.28
CA VAL A 71 19.57 12.69 -4.02
C VAL A 71 20.43 11.47 -3.71
N GLY A 72 20.57 10.53 -4.66
CA GLY A 72 21.41 9.34 -4.47
C GLY A 72 22.89 9.68 -4.22
N PHE A 73 23.40 10.71 -4.90
CA PHE A 73 24.78 11.20 -4.71
C PHE A 73 25.00 11.78 -3.30
N LEU A 74 24.10 12.65 -2.82
CA LEU A 74 24.17 13.19 -1.45
C LEU A 74 24.03 12.08 -0.39
N GLU A 75 23.13 11.13 -0.58
CA GLU A 75 22.96 9.96 0.31
C GLU A 75 24.25 9.11 0.37
N CYS A 76 24.94 8.87 -0.75
CA CYS A 76 26.22 8.15 -0.78
C CYS A 76 27.39 8.93 -0.16
N LEU A 77 27.38 10.27 -0.22
CA LEU A 77 28.39 11.13 0.40
C LEU A 77 28.18 11.30 1.92
N GLY A 78 26.98 10.99 2.42
CA GLY A 78 26.56 11.23 3.80
C GLY A 78 26.20 12.70 4.08
N VAL A 79 25.70 13.42 3.07
CA VAL A 79 25.37 14.85 3.17
C VAL A 79 23.85 15.04 3.29
N ASP A 80 23.44 15.60 4.44
CA ASP A 80 22.05 15.91 4.76
C ASP A 80 21.47 17.08 3.94
N SER A 81 20.14 17.20 3.97
CA SER A 81 19.38 18.33 3.41
C SER A 81 18.20 18.72 4.29
N VAL A 82 17.78 19.98 4.19
CA VAL A 82 16.65 20.55 4.95
C VAL A 82 15.53 20.99 4.00
N MET A 83 14.32 21.21 4.51
CA MET A 83 13.17 21.61 3.70
C MET A 83 13.35 23.03 3.14
N SER A 84 12.80 23.27 1.96
CA SER A 84 12.86 24.56 1.26
C SER A 84 11.46 24.99 0.84
N ASP A 85 11.24 26.30 0.80
CA ASP A 85 10.11 26.90 0.10
C ASP A 85 10.48 27.16 -1.37
N MET A 86 9.48 27.18 -2.26
CA MET A 86 9.63 27.54 -3.69
C MET A 86 8.46 28.39 -4.20
N SER A 87 7.87 29.20 -3.31
CA SER A 87 6.81 30.15 -3.66
C SER A 87 7.32 31.18 -4.67
N PHE A 88 6.49 31.50 -5.67
CA PHE A 88 6.75 32.50 -6.71
C PHE A 88 5.91 33.76 -6.46
N SER A 89 6.40 34.93 -6.88
CA SER A 89 5.58 36.13 -7.00
C SER A 89 5.94 36.96 -8.25
N LEU A 90 5.02 37.84 -8.61
CA LEU A 90 5.18 38.80 -9.69
C LEU A 90 4.82 40.20 -9.21
N SER A 91 5.65 41.19 -9.54
CA SER A 91 5.36 42.62 -9.42
C SER A 91 5.64 43.34 -10.74
N MET A 92 4.59 43.90 -11.34
CA MET A 92 4.68 44.64 -12.60
C MET A 92 4.49 46.15 -12.38
N ASP A 93 5.23 46.94 -13.15
CA ASP A 93 5.15 48.41 -13.20
C ASP A 93 5.29 49.08 -11.84
N ALA A 94 6.26 48.63 -11.04
CA ALA A 94 6.46 49.06 -9.65
C ALA A 94 5.17 48.87 -8.79
N GLY A 95 4.61 47.67 -8.84
CA GLY A 95 3.50 47.23 -7.99
C GLY A 95 2.10 47.61 -8.47
N LYS A 96 1.90 48.02 -9.74
CA LYS A 96 0.55 48.21 -10.30
C LYS A 96 -0.23 46.89 -10.32
N LEU A 97 0.45 45.77 -10.60
CA LEU A 97 -0.10 44.42 -10.45
C LEU A 97 0.86 43.60 -9.60
N GLU A 98 0.34 43.00 -8.53
CA GLU A 98 1.10 42.11 -7.64
C GLU A 98 0.26 40.90 -7.22
N TRP A 99 0.84 39.70 -7.33
CA TRP A 99 0.27 38.45 -6.84
C TRP A 99 1.38 37.45 -6.47
N GLY A 100 1.11 36.53 -5.55
CA GLY A 100 2.03 35.47 -5.12
C GLY A 100 1.37 34.09 -5.08
N SER A 101 2.14 33.03 -5.31
CA SER A 101 1.67 31.66 -5.57
C SER A 101 1.49 30.78 -4.32
N ASP A 102 1.61 31.36 -3.12
CA ASP A 102 1.67 30.67 -1.84
C ASP A 102 0.27 30.15 -1.43
N ASN A 103 -0.72 31.03 -1.39
CA ASN A 103 -2.09 30.70 -1.02
C ASN A 103 -3.11 31.72 -1.59
N LEU A 104 -4.41 31.55 -1.31
CA LEU A 104 -5.44 32.45 -1.82
C LEU A 104 -5.30 33.90 -1.32
N ASP A 105 -4.70 34.15 -0.13
CA ASP A 105 -4.46 35.53 0.34
C ASP A 105 -3.37 36.22 -0.48
N THR A 106 -2.35 35.48 -0.94
CA THR A 106 -1.26 36.01 -1.77
C THR A 106 -1.66 36.14 -3.25
N ILE A 107 -2.49 35.22 -3.76
CA ILE A 107 -3.05 35.33 -5.13
C ILE A 107 -3.93 36.58 -5.23
N PHE A 108 -4.81 36.80 -4.24
CA PHE A 108 -5.66 37.98 -4.15
C PHE A 108 -5.12 39.02 -3.16
N ALA A 109 -3.79 39.22 -3.12
CA ALA A 109 -3.15 40.19 -2.24
C ALA A 109 -3.64 41.62 -2.52
N GLN A 110 -3.85 41.95 -3.80
CA GLN A 110 -4.58 43.13 -4.23
C GLN A 110 -6.08 42.79 -4.38
N ARG A 111 -6.90 43.05 -3.35
CA ARG A 111 -8.32 42.62 -3.28
C ARG A 111 -9.18 43.01 -4.49
N ARG A 112 -8.89 44.14 -5.16
CA ARG A 112 -9.54 44.55 -6.42
C ARG A 112 -9.50 43.47 -7.51
N ASN A 113 -8.49 42.60 -7.49
CA ASN A 113 -8.30 41.53 -8.48
C ASN A 113 -9.38 40.43 -8.37
N ILE A 114 -10.09 40.32 -7.24
CA ILE A 114 -11.26 39.43 -7.09
C ILE A 114 -12.40 39.84 -8.03
N ALA A 115 -12.51 41.13 -8.37
CA ALA A 115 -13.50 41.67 -9.28
C ALA A 115 -12.93 42.07 -10.67
N SER A 116 -11.65 41.79 -10.94
CA SER A 116 -10.99 42.16 -12.19
C SER A 116 -11.21 41.08 -13.27
N PRO A 117 -11.93 41.38 -14.37
CA PRO A 117 -12.21 40.37 -15.40
C PRO A 117 -10.95 39.81 -16.05
N SER A 118 -9.91 40.64 -16.24
CA SER A 118 -8.63 40.22 -16.82
C SER A 118 -7.84 39.31 -15.86
N PHE A 119 -7.82 39.61 -14.56
CA PHE A 119 -7.15 38.76 -13.57
C PHE A 119 -7.87 37.42 -13.39
N LEU A 120 -9.21 37.43 -13.35
CA LEU A 120 -9.99 36.18 -13.30
C LEU A 120 -9.83 35.35 -14.58
N ALA A 121 -9.71 35.99 -15.75
CA ALA A 121 -9.38 35.32 -17.01
C ALA A 121 -7.99 34.66 -16.94
N MET A 122 -6.98 35.36 -16.41
CA MET A 122 -5.65 34.79 -16.15
C MET A 122 -5.74 33.52 -15.27
N ILE A 123 -6.40 33.60 -14.11
CA ILE A 123 -6.51 32.44 -13.20
C ILE A 123 -7.26 31.26 -13.85
N LYS A 124 -8.33 31.54 -14.62
CA LYS A 124 -9.03 30.52 -15.41
C LYS A 124 -8.10 29.87 -16.44
N ASP A 125 -7.27 30.67 -17.12
CA ASP A 125 -6.34 30.21 -18.14
C ASP A 125 -5.15 29.42 -17.56
N VAL A 126 -4.65 29.76 -16.36
CA VAL A 126 -3.69 28.91 -15.62
C VAL A 126 -4.25 27.51 -15.41
N ILE A 127 -5.50 27.41 -14.92
CA ILE A 127 -6.17 26.13 -14.69
C ILE A 127 -6.44 25.39 -16.01
N ARG A 128 -6.75 26.12 -17.10
CA ARG A 128 -6.95 25.55 -18.44
C ARG A 128 -5.64 24.99 -19.01
N PHE A 129 -4.56 25.78 -18.98
CA PHE A 129 -3.25 25.39 -19.49
C PHE A 129 -2.70 24.17 -18.76
N GLY A 130 -2.83 24.11 -17.44
CA GLY A 130 -2.47 22.91 -16.65
C GLY A 130 -3.18 21.62 -17.08
N ARG A 131 -4.35 21.72 -17.71
CA ARG A 131 -5.15 20.58 -18.21
C ARG A 131 -4.99 20.31 -19.72
N GLU A 132 -4.64 21.32 -20.50
CA GLU A 132 -4.57 21.24 -21.96
C GLU A 132 -3.15 21.09 -22.49
N ALA A 133 -2.18 21.78 -21.89
CA ALA A 133 -0.80 21.78 -22.34
C ALA A 133 -0.17 20.37 -22.38
N PRO A 134 -0.33 19.47 -21.36
CA PRO A 134 0.26 18.13 -21.40
C PRO A 134 -0.10 17.30 -22.65
N LYS A 135 -1.24 17.58 -23.29
CA LYS A 135 -1.70 16.88 -24.50
C LYS A 135 -0.78 17.10 -25.71
N VAL A 136 0.02 18.17 -25.70
CA VAL A 136 1.09 18.43 -26.69
C VAL A 136 2.13 17.29 -26.73
N LEU A 137 2.25 16.51 -25.64
CA LEU A 137 3.17 15.37 -25.53
C LEU A 137 2.52 14.02 -25.88
N GLU A 138 1.21 13.96 -26.14
CA GLU A 138 0.54 12.70 -26.49
C GLU A 138 1.02 12.19 -27.86
N PRO A 139 1.49 10.93 -27.99
CA PRO A 139 2.09 10.42 -29.22
C PRO A 139 1.22 10.57 -30.48
N ALA A 140 -0.11 10.50 -30.32
CA ALA A 140 -1.07 10.62 -31.41
C ALA A 140 -1.08 12.03 -32.06
N VAL A 141 -0.70 13.08 -31.34
CA VAL A 141 -0.79 14.48 -31.79
C VAL A 141 0.50 15.27 -31.64
N SER A 142 1.53 14.76 -30.94
CA SER A 142 2.75 15.52 -30.65
C SER A 142 3.51 15.98 -31.90
N HIS A 143 3.38 15.26 -33.02
CA HIS A 143 3.94 15.65 -34.31
C HIS A 143 3.42 17.01 -34.81
N ILE A 144 2.15 17.34 -34.53
CA ILE A 144 1.47 18.60 -34.92
C ILE A 144 2.10 19.84 -34.25
N TYR A 145 2.79 19.63 -33.13
CA TYR A 145 3.37 20.69 -32.30
C TYR A 145 4.91 20.70 -32.33
N SER A 146 5.55 19.98 -33.25
CA SER A 146 7.01 19.83 -33.30
C SER A 146 7.72 21.17 -33.50
N ASP A 147 7.21 21.97 -34.43
CA ASP A 147 7.82 23.22 -34.89
C ASP A 147 7.03 24.46 -34.45
N MET A 148 6.01 24.27 -33.58
CA MET A 148 5.11 25.33 -33.13
C MET A 148 5.72 26.12 -31.96
N THR A 149 5.77 27.43 -32.10
CA THR A 149 6.19 28.36 -31.05
C THR A 149 5.15 28.48 -29.93
N LEU A 150 5.57 28.96 -28.76
CA LEU A 150 4.67 29.30 -27.67
C LEU A 150 3.64 30.36 -28.10
N ALA A 151 4.05 31.38 -28.84
CA ALA A 151 3.16 32.43 -29.34
C ALA A 151 2.01 31.86 -30.20
N GLU A 152 2.34 31.02 -31.18
CA GLU A 152 1.36 30.39 -32.07
C GLU A 152 0.41 29.47 -31.28
N TYR A 153 0.91 28.71 -30.31
CA TYR A 153 0.09 27.87 -29.46
C TYR A 153 -0.90 28.69 -28.63
N LEU A 154 -0.44 29.75 -27.96
CA LEU A 154 -1.28 30.61 -27.13
C LEU A 154 -2.36 31.32 -27.95
N ALA A 155 -2.02 31.81 -29.14
CA ALA A 155 -2.95 32.42 -30.08
C ALA A 155 -3.98 31.40 -30.61
N LYS A 156 -3.53 30.25 -31.12
CA LYS A 156 -4.37 29.18 -31.69
C LYS A 156 -5.40 28.63 -30.70
N HIS A 157 -5.04 28.57 -29.41
CA HIS A 157 -5.93 28.08 -28.35
C HIS A 157 -6.69 29.21 -27.62
N GLY A 158 -6.56 30.47 -28.06
CA GLY A 158 -7.29 31.61 -27.52
C GLY A 158 -7.03 31.85 -26.04
N TYR A 159 -5.77 31.91 -25.64
CA TYR A 159 -5.36 32.32 -24.29
C TYR A 159 -5.40 33.84 -24.13
N SER A 160 -5.75 34.32 -22.94
CA SER A 160 -5.84 35.76 -22.66
C SER A 160 -4.46 36.41 -22.53
N ALA A 161 -4.32 37.65 -23.00
CA ALA A 161 -3.09 38.44 -22.82
C ALA A 161 -2.69 38.54 -21.34
N ALA A 162 -3.66 38.65 -20.42
CA ALA A 162 -3.40 38.64 -18.99
C ALA A 162 -2.64 37.38 -18.52
N PHE A 163 -2.93 36.21 -19.10
CA PHE A 163 -2.22 34.95 -18.84
C PHE A 163 -0.85 34.87 -19.50
N THR A 164 -0.73 35.32 -20.76
CA THR A 164 0.56 35.40 -21.46
C THR A 164 1.53 36.30 -20.69
N ASP A 165 1.13 37.56 -20.45
CA ASP A 165 2.02 38.64 -20.04
C ASP A 165 2.30 38.65 -18.53
N ASN A 166 1.38 38.12 -17.71
CA ASN A 166 1.46 38.17 -16.24
C ASN A 166 1.53 36.79 -15.56
N TYR A 167 1.71 35.72 -16.34
CA TYR A 167 1.95 34.38 -15.81
C TYR A 167 2.95 33.58 -16.65
N VAL A 168 2.64 33.22 -17.91
CA VAL A 168 3.49 32.27 -18.67
C VAL A 168 4.83 32.88 -19.03
N VAL A 169 4.84 34.07 -19.65
CA VAL A 169 6.08 34.72 -20.07
C VAL A 169 6.97 35.02 -18.87
N PRO A 170 6.49 35.67 -17.78
CA PRO A 170 7.29 35.88 -16.57
C PRO A 170 7.84 34.59 -15.93
N MET A 171 7.06 33.52 -15.88
CA MET A 171 7.51 32.24 -15.30
C MET A 171 8.66 31.63 -16.12
N CYS A 172 8.53 31.57 -17.45
CA CYS A 172 9.58 31.05 -18.33
C CYS A 172 10.83 31.97 -18.34
N ALA A 173 10.61 33.28 -18.41
CA ALA A 173 11.64 34.31 -18.33
C ALA A 173 12.47 34.14 -17.03
N ALA A 174 11.82 33.91 -15.90
CA ALA A 174 12.48 33.66 -14.62
C ALA A 174 13.22 32.30 -14.54
N VAL A 175 12.75 31.26 -15.24
CA VAL A 175 13.37 29.92 -15.24
C VAL A 175 14.64 29.89 -16.10
N TRP A 176 14.63 30.53 -17.27
CA TRP A 176 15.74 30.48 -18.24
C TRP A 176 16.57 31.76 -18.31
N SER A 177 16.20 32.82 -17.56
CA SER A 177 16.87 34.13 -17.54
C SER A 177 17.00 34.81 -18.93
N VAL A 178 16.05 34.53 -19.83
CA VAL A 178 16.00 35.08 -21.20
C VAL A 178 14.96 36.19 -21.36
N PRO A 179 15.19 37.21 -22.21
CA PRO A 179 14.23 38.29 -22.44
C PRO A 179 12.82 37.80 -22.80
N THR A 180 11.80 38.58 -22.42
CA THR A 180 10.37 38.25 -22.58
C THR A 180 9.97 37.94 -24.01
N ALA A 181 10.53 38.66 -24.99
CA ALA A 181 10.31 38.39 -26.41
C ALA A 181 10.83 37.00 -26.84
N GLN A 182 12.00 36.58 -26.37
CA GLN A 182 12.61 35.30 -26.74
C GLN A 182 11.82 34.10 -26.21
N VAL A 183 11.18 34.23 -25.05
CA VAL A 183 10.29 33.20 -24.48
C VAL A 183 9.15 32.81 -25.44
N LEU A 184 8.62 33.78 -26.19
CA LEU A 184 7.49 33.56 -27.10
C LEU A 184 7.87 32.72 -28.32
N GLU A 185 9.16 32.70 -28.69
CA GLU A 185 9.73 31.91 -29.79
C GLU A 185 10.04 30.46 -29.38
N PHE A 186 9.99 30.13 -28.09
CA PHE A 186 10.33 28.78 -27.61
C PHE A 186 9.43 27.70 -28.21
N PRO A 187 9.97 26.54 -28.65
CA PRO A 187 9.17 25.41 -29.09
C PRO A 187 8.23 24.92 -27.98
N VAL A 188 6.92 24.95 -28.23
CA VAL A 188 5.91 24.67 -27.18
C VAL A 188 6.08 23.26 -26.60
N ARG A 189 6.48 22.29 -27.42
CA ARG A 189 6.76 20.91 -26.98
C ARG A 189 7.90 20.84 -25.96
N MET A 190 8.96 21.62 -26.13
CA MET A 190 10.09 21.68 -25.20
C MET A 190 9.64 22.25 -23.84
N LEU A 191 8.94 23.39 -23.88
CA LEU A 191 8.41 24.09 -22.71
C LEU A 191 7.44 23.18 -21.94
N VAL A 192 6.46 22.56 -22.61
CA VAL A 192 5.50 21.66 -21.96
C VAL A 192 6.19 20.44 -21.37
N ARG A 193 7.16 19.82 -22.08
CA ARG A 193 7.95 18.70 -21.54
C ARG A 193 8.68 19.11 -20.27
N PHE A 194 9.31 20.29 -20.26
CA PHE A 194 9.94 20.84 -19.06
C PHE A 194 8.96 21.04 -17.91
N TRP A 195 7.83 21.71 -18.14
CA TRP A 195 6.83 22.04 -17.12
C TRP A 195 6.12 20.79 -16.55
N VAL A 196 5.90 19.76 -17.37
CA VAL A 196 5.39 18.45 -16.94
C VAL A 196 6.44 17.75 -16.06
N ASN A 197 7.68 17.67 -16.52
CA ASN A 197 8.77 17.03 -15.77
C ASN A 197 9.02 17.73 -14.42
N HIS A 198 8.92 19.06 -14.37
CA HIS A 198 9.16 19.88 -13.17
C HIS A 198 7.90 20.19 -12.35
N HIS A 199 6.76 19.55 -12.66
CA HIS A 199 5.51 19.69 -11.93
C HIS A 199 4.99 21.14 -11.80
N LEU A 200 5.40 22.04 -12.70
CA LEU A 200 4.98 23.45 -12.70
C LEU A 200 3.49 23.62 -13.06
N LEU A 201 2.89 22.62 -13.71
CA LEU A 201 1.46 22.55 -14.01
C LEU A 201 0.61 22.03 -12.82
N ASP A 202 1.23 21.49 -11.77
CA ASP A 202 0.50 20.91 -10.62
C ASP A 202 0.10 22.01 -9.61
N LEU A 203 -1.22 22.21 -9.45
CA LEU A 203 -1.80 23.18 -8.51
C LEU A 203 -1.86 22.68 -7.06
N PHE A 204 -1.93 21.36 -6.88
CA PHE A 204 -1.94 20.67 -5.59
C PHE A 204 -0.96 19.51 -5.65
N GLN A 205 -0.51 19.00 -4.49
CA GLN A 205 0.44 17.88 -4.43
C GLN A 205 1.72 18.17 -5.24
N ARG A 206 2.39 19.28 -4.90
CA ARG A 206 3.66 19.73 -5.52
C ARG A 206 4.86 18.98 -4.93
N PRO A 207 6.00 18.89 -5.66
CA PRO A 207 7.25 18.32 -5.15
C PRO A 207 7.73 18.99 -3.86
N LEU A 208 8.41 18.22 -3.01
CA LEU A 208 9.08 18.73 -1.83
C LEU A 208 10.46 19.26 -2.20
N TRP A 209 10.66 20.55 -1.97
CA TRP A 209 11.92 21.25 -2.22
C TRP A 209 12.85 21.13 -1.01
N ARG A 210 14.15 21.13 -1.27
CA ARG A 210 15.23 21.00 -0.30
C ARG A 210 16.42 21.87 -0.67
N VAL A 211 17.17 22.28 0.35
CA VAL A 211 18.52 22.85 0.23
C VAL A 211 19.53 21.97 0.96
N VAL A 212 20.79 22.01 0.55
CA VAL A 212 21.87 21.23 1.18
C VAL A 212 22.14 21.78 2.58
N LYS A 213 22.20 20.90 3.59
CA LYS A 213 22.50 21.30 4.97
C LYS A 213 23.98 21.67 5.07
N GLY A 214 24.27 22.89 5.54
CA GLY A 214 25.62 23.45 5.46
C GLY A 214 25.97 24.03 4.08
N ARG A 215 24.95 24.36 3.26
CA ARG A 215 25.07 24.95 1.91
C ARG A 215 25.74 24.01 0.90
N SER A 216 25.71 24.42 -0.36
CA SER A 216 26.16 23.61 -1.48
C SER A 216 27.66 23.26 -1.42
N GLU A 217 28.49 24.07 -0.75
CA GLU A 217 29.89 23.74 -0.47
C GLU A 217 30.12 22.44 0.32
N ALA A 218 29.13 21.98 1.11
CA ALA A 218 29.29 20.82 1.99
C ALA A 218 29.61 19.54 1.21
N TYR A 219 28.87 19.29 0.11
CA TYR A 219 29.11 18.11 -0.73
C TYR A 219 30.35 18.29 -1.62
N VAL A 220 30.67 19.53 -2.05
CA VAL A 220 31.89 19.83 -2.82
C VAL A 220 33.13 19.48 -1.99
N LYS A 221 33.19 19.95 -0.73
CA LYS A 221 34.27 19.62 0.22
C LYS A 221 34.36 18.11 0.43
N ARG A 222 33.22 17.43 0.63
CA ARG A 222 33.17 15.98 0.85
C ARG A 222 33.68 15.17 -0.33
N VAL A 223 33.36 15.58 -1.57
CA VAL A 223 33.88 14.95 -2.80
C VAL A 223 35.39 15.15 -2.92
N CYS A 224 35.87 16.40 -2.76
CA CYS A 224 37.29 16.71 -2.91
C CYS A 224 38.16 15.98 -1.88
N GLN A 225 37.63 15.70 -0.68
CA GLN A 225 38.30 14.90 0.36
C GLN A 225 38.43 13.41 0.03
N GLU A 226 37.61 12.87 -0.87
CA GLU A 226 37.69 11.46 -1.30
C GLU A 226 38.47 11.27 -2.61
N LEU A 227 38.75 12.35 -3.35
CA LEU A 227 39.51 12.27 -4.60
C LEU A 227 41.02 12.27 -4.32
N PRO A 228 41.81 11.45 -5.05
CA PRO A 228 43.25 11.32 -4.80
C PRO A 228 44.07 12.50 -5.34
N ASP A 229 43.58 13.22 -6.35
CA ASP A 229 44.29 14.33 -7.01
C ASP A 229 43.28 15.38 -7.49
N VAL A 230 43.29 16.54 -6.83
CA VAL A 230 42.44 17.71 -7.13
C VAL A 230 43.32 18.94 -7.23
N ARG A 231 43.31 19.60 -8.39
CA ARG A 231 44.21 20.72 -8.71
C ARG A 231 43.42 21.96 -9.10
N THR A 232 43.28 22.89 -8.16
CA THR A 232 42.73 24.23 -8.42
C THR A 232 43.79 25.17 -8.97
N ARG A 233 43.40 26.35 -9.47
CA ARG A 233 44.26 27.33 -10.17
C ARG A 233 45.10 26.70 -11.29
N THR A 234 44.59 25.63 -11.90
CA THR A 234 45.25 24.82 -12.93
C THR A 234 44.42 24.87 -14.22
N PRO A 235 44.37 26.02 -14.91
CA PRO A 235 43.68 26.12 -16.19
C PRO A 235 44.38 25.24 -17.23
N VAL A 236 43.62 24.30 -17.78
CA VAL A 236 43.98 23.57 -18.99
C VAL A 236 43.92 24.55 -20.15
N LEU A 237 44.95 24.56 -20.99
CA LEU A 237 45.05 25.42 -22.17
C LEU A 237 44.75 24.66 -23.46
N ARG A 238 45.07 23.36 -23.49
CA ARG A 238 44.89 22.50 -24.67
C ARG A 238 44.77 21.03 -24.25
N VAL A 239 43.99 20.27 -25.01
CA VAL A 239 44.00 18.80 -24.97
C VAL A 239 44.31 18.27 -26.36
N ALA A 240 45.39 17.50 -26.49
CA ALA A 240 45.80 16.85 -27.74
C ALA A 240 45.54 15.34 -27.65
N ARG A 241 44.82 14.78 -28.63
CA ARG A 241 44.38 13.38 -28.60
C ARG A 241 45.18 12.53 -29.57
N GLY A 242 45.49 11.30 -29.16
CA GLY A 242 46.18 10.31 -29.97
C GLY A 242 45.48 10.00 -31.30
N ARG A 243 46.25 9.43 -32.23
CA ARG A 243 45.74 8.86 -33.49
C ARG A 243 45.23 7.43 -33.31
N SER A 244 45.72 6.73 -32.28
CA SER A 244 45.23 5.41 -31.85
C SER A 244 44.71 5.46 -30.40
N PRO A 245 43.82 4.54 -29.98
CA PRO A 245 43.33 4.48 -28.60
C PRO A 245 44.44 4.25 -27.57
N GLU A 246 45.57 3.64 -27.95
CA GLU A 246 46.69 3.36 -27.06
C GLU A 246 47.57 4.59 -26.80
N GLU A 247 47.55 5.60 -27.68
CA GLU A 247 48.25 6.87 -27.47
C GLU A 247 47.61 7.73 -26.37
N GLY A 248 46.32 7.54 -26.07
CA GLY A 248 45.61 8.28 -25.03
C GLY A 248 45.44 9.76 -25.36
N VAL A 249 45.48 10.61 -24.33
CA VAL A 249 45.31 12.06 -24.42
C VAL A 249 46.39 12.79 -23.63
N THR A 250 46.84 13.94 -24.12
CA THR A 250 47.81 14.82 -23.47
C THR A 250 47.14 16.14 -23.10
N VAL A 251 47.24 16.52 -21.84
CA VAL A 251 46.62 17.73 -21.27
C VAL A 251 47.72 18.74 -20.96
N GLU A 252 47.64 19.92 -21.55
CA GLU A 252 48.59 21.02 -21.37
C GLU A 252 47.99 22.08 -20.42
N THR A 253 48.77 22.52 -19.43
CA THR A 253 48.33 23.47 -18.39
C THR A 253 49.16 24.75 -18.40
N ALA A 254 48.60 25.86 -17.89
CA ALA A 254 49.32 27.14 -17.82
C ALA A 254 50.58 27.12 -16.94
N ALA A 255 50.77 26.10 -16.10
CA ALA A 255 51.98 25.88 -15.32
C ALA A 255 53.18 25.37 -16.17
N GLY A 256 53.00 25.16 -17.48
CA GLY A 256 54.06 24.76 -18.42
C GLY A 256 54.30 23.26 -18.50
N GLY A 257 53.43 22.43 -17.89
CA GLY A 257 53.50 20.97 -17.95
C GLY A 257 52.46 20.38 -18.91
N ALA A 258 52.88 19.36 -19.65
CA ALA A 258 52.02 18.47 -20.44
C ALA A 258 51.97 17.08 -19.77
N GLU A 259 50.78 16.58 -19.49
CA GLU A 259 50.56 15.32 -18.74
C GLU A 259 49.70 14.35 -19.55
N ARG A 260 50.11 13.08 -19.63
CA ARG A 260 49.41 12.03 -20.40
C ARG A 260 48.45 11.23 -19.53
N PHE A 261 47.25 11.04 -20.06
CA PHE A 261 46.14 10.27 -19.50
C PHE A 261 45.64 9.26 -20.53
N ASP A 262 44.93 8.23 -20.10
CA ASP A 262 44.31 7.26 -21.00
C ASP A 262 43.06 7.85 -21.66
N SER A 263 42.28 8.61 -20.89
CA SER A 263 41.05 9.30 -21.32
C SER A 263 40.88 10.67 -20.66
N VAL A 264 40.06 11.53 -21.28
CA VAL A 264 39.64 12.83 -20.72
C VAL A 264 38.12 12.93 -20.64
N VAL A 265 37.62 13.51 -19.54
CA VAL A 265 36.24 13.96 -19.40
C VAL A 265 36.22 15.48 -19.39
N PHE A 266 35.63 16.09 -20.41
CA PHE A 266 35.31 17.51 -20.41
C PHE A 266 34.04 17.74 -19.61
N ALA A 267 34.16 18.39 -18.46
CA ALA A 267 33.07 18.84 -17.59
C ALA A 267 32.90 20.37 -17.62
N THR A 268 33.37 21.00 -18.70
CA THR A 268 33.32 22.43 -19.01
C THR A 268 32.08 22.81 -19.83
N HIS A 269 31.88 24.11 -20.05
CA HIS A 269 30.97 24.59 -21.09
C HIS A 269 31.42 24.10 -22.48
N SER A 270 30.49 23.96 -23.43
CA SER A 270 30.78 23.34 -24.74
C SER A 270 31.68 24.21 -25.62
N ASP A 271 31.58 25.53 -25.51
CA ASP A 271 32.45 26.50 -26.15
C ASP A 271 33.89 26.44 -25.63
N VAL A 272 34.08 26.34 -24.30
CA VAL A 272 35.39 26.12 -23.66
C VAL A 272 35.96 24.77 -24.10
N THR A 273 35.16 23.71 -24.10
CA THR A 273 35.58 22.39 -24.62
C THR A 273 36.08 22.48 -26.06
N LEU A 274 35.37 23.21 -26.92
CA LEU A 274 35.75 23.41 -28.31
C LEU A 274 37.05 24.23 -28.45
N GLN A 275 37.29 25.22 -27.58
CA GLN A 275 38.55 25.96 -27.51
C GLN A 275 39.72 25.04 -27.10
N LEU A 276 39.53 24.18 -26.09
CA LEU A 276 40.57 23.26 -25.59
C LEU A 276 40.96 22.18 -26.62
N LEU A 277 40.02 21.72 -27.45
CA LEU A 277 40.29 20.83 -28.58
C LEU A 277 40.88 21.60 -29.79
N GLY A 278 40.45 22.84 -30.01
CA GLY A 278 40.99 23.74 -31.03
C GLY A 278 40.95 23.16 -32.44
N GLY A 279 42.13 22.93 -33.04
CA GLY A 279 42.27 22.31 -34.36
C GLY A 279 42.03 20.81 -34.40
N ASP A 280 42.04 20.11 -33.26
CA ASP A 280 41.89 18.65 -33.18
C ASP A 280 40.42 18.19 -33.09
N ALA A 281 39.46 19.10 -32.85
CA ALA A 281 38.04 18.79 -32.89
C ALA A 281 37.60 18.40 -34.32
N ASP A 282 36.89 17.28 -34.44
CA ASP A 282 36.35 16.83 -35.73
C ASP A 282 35.08 17.63 -36.13
N PRO A 283 34.52 17.44 -37.35
CA PRO A 283 33.34 18.18 -37.79
C PRO A 283 32.07 17.91 -36.97
N GLU A 284 31.85 16.70 -36.46
CA GLU A 284 30.66 16.34 -35.67
C GLU A 284 30.75 16.95 -34.27
N GLU A 285 31.92 16.90 -33.65
CA GLU A 285 32.23 17.59 -32.39
C GLU A 285 32.05 19.11 -32.52
N ARG A 286 32.51 19.71 -33.62
CA ARG A 286 32.31 21.14 -33.91
C ARG A 286 30.84 21.51 -34.04
N GLU A 287 30.08 20.76 -34.83
CA GLU A 287 28.65 21.00 -35.03
C GLU A 287 27.89 20.93 -33.70
N LEU A 288 28.15 19.89 -32.91
CA LEU A 288 27.42 19.63 -31.66
C LEU A 288 27.78 20.64 -30.56
N LEU A 289 29.06 20.90 -30.31
CA LEU A 289 29.50 21.76 -29.21
C LEU A 289 29.19 23.24 -29.46
N ALA A 290 29.16 23.69 -30.72
CA ALA A 290 28.82 25.06 -31.09
C ALA A 290 27.30 25.36 -31.06
N ALA A 291 26.44 24.33 -31.04
CA ALA A 291 24.98 24.48 -31.04
C ALA A 291 24.38 24.90 -29.67
N ILE A 292 25.22 25.19 -28.68
CA ILE A 292 24.82 25.59 -27.33
C ILE A 292 25.53 26.91 -26.99
N PRO A 293 24.94 28.06 -27.33
CA PRO A 293 25.45 29.36 -26.92
C PRO A 293 25.23 29.61 -25.42
N TYR A 294 26.01 30.55 -24.86
CA TYR A 294 25.92 30.95 -23.46
C TYR A 294 25.63 32.45 -23.34
N SER A 295 24.87 32.85 -22.32
CA SER A 295 24.58 34.24 -21.98
C SER A 295 25.05 34.54 -20.56
N GLU A 296 25.84 35.61 -20.39
CA GLU A 296 26.21 36.11 -19.07
C GLU A 296 25.04 36.83 -18.41
N ASN A 297 24.90 36.66 -17.09
CA ASN A 297 23.91 37.28 -16.25
C ASN A 297 24.61 37.92 -15.03
N ASP A 298 24.19 39.12 -14.67
CA ASP A 298 24.73 39.86 -13.53
C ASP A 298 24.03 39.41 -12.24
N VAL A 299 24.79 38.88 -11.29
CA VAL A 299 24.26 38.35 -10.01
C VAL A 299 24.73 39.24 -8.85
N TYR A 300 23.79 39.74 -8.06
CA TYR A 300 24.05 40.56 -6.88
C TYR A 300 23.57 39.88 -5.61
N LEU A 301 24.42 39.78 -4.58
CA LEU A 301 24.02 39.54 -3.19
C LEU A 301 23.89 40.89 -2.48
N HIS A 302 22.74 41.21 -1.91
CA HIS A 302 22.48 42.51 -1.27
C HIS A 302 21.39 42.46 -0.19
N THR A 303 21.19 43.58 0.51
CA THR A 303 20.08 43.80 1.47
C THR A 303 19.02 44.79 0.97
N ASP A 304 19.18 45.35 -0.24
CA ASP A 304 18.29 46.36 -0.80
C ASP A 304 16.87 45.80 -1.06
N ALA A 305 15.89 46.28 -0.30
CA ALA A 305 14.50 45.86 -0.40
C ALA A 305 13.69 46.61 -1.47
N SER A 306 14.29 47.55 -2.21
CA SER A 306 13.65 48.19 -3.37
C SER A 306 13.51 47.25 -4.57
N LEU A 307 14.40 46.25 -4.66
CA LEU A 307 14.36 45.13 -5.59
C LEU A 307 13.49 43.97 -5.07
N MET A 308 12.36 44.28 -4.42
CA MET A 308 11.34 43.32 -3.99
C MET A 308 9.93 43.86 -4.29
N PRO A 309 8.88 43.02 -4.36
CA PRO A 309 7.51 43.49 -4.47
C PRO A 309 7.14 44.50 -3.38
N ARG A 310 6.37 45.54 -3.73
CA ARG A 310 5.98 46.61 -2.79
C ARG A 310 5.05 46.07 -1.71
N ASN A 311 4.12 45.19 -2.07
CA ASN A 311 3.30 44.50 -1.09
C ASN A 311 4.07 43.34 -0.44
N ARG A 312 4.53 43.53 0.80
CA ARG A 312 5.23 42.49 1.59
C ARG A 312 4.46 41.17 1.73
N LYS A 313 3.14 41.16 1.52
CA LYS A 313 2.35 39.90 1.51
C LYS A 313 2.70 38.95 0.38
N VAL A 314 3.23 39.45 -0.75
CA VAL A 314 3.64 38.60 -1.88
C VAL A 314 5.14 38.35 -1.90
N TRP A 315 5.86 38.58 -0.79
CA TRP A 315 7.26 38.21 -0.68
C TRP A 315 7.40 36.68 -0.68
N SER A 316 8.03 36.20 -1.74
CA SER A 316 8.15 34.81 -2.11
C SER A 316 9.62 34.40 -2.18
N SER A 317 9.90 33.10 -2.32
CA SER A 317 11.29 32.62 -2.43
C SER A 317 11.98 33.10 -3.71
N TRP A 318 11.21 33.32 -4.78
CA TRP A 318 11.64 33.97 -6.02
C TRP A 318 10.57 34.96 -6.49
N ASN A 319 10.98 36.16 -6.88
CA ASN A 319 10.11 37.31 -7.13
C ASN A 319 10.49 37.94 -8.47
N PHE A 320 9.60 37.85 -9.46
CA PHE A 320 9.78 38.46 -10.78
C PHE A 320 9.41 39.96 -10.72
N LEU A 321 10.30 40.82 -11.23
CA LEU A 321 10.08 42.26 -11.32
C LEU A 321 10.09 42.71 -12.78
N GLY A 322 9.00 43.28 -13.26
CA GLY A 322 8.86 43.67 -14.67
C GLY A 322 8.24 45.05 -14.89
N ARG A 323 8.31 45.49 -16.15
CA ARG A 323 7.73 46.73 -16.68
C ARG A 323 6.91 46.43 -17.93
N SER A 324 5.91 47.25 -18.21
CA SER A 324 5.08 47.17 -19.41
C SER A 324 5.43 48.31 -20.38
N GLY A 325 5.63 48.01 -21.67
CA GLY A 325 5.77 49.02 -22.74
C GLY A 325 7.01 48.86 -23.62
N ALA A 326 7.13 49.71 -24.64
CA ALA A 326 8.26 49.69 -25.57
C ALA A 326 9.59 50.00 -24.86
N GLY A 327 10.44 48.98 -24.72
CA GLY A 327 11.65 48.99 -23.88
C GLY A 327 11.64 47.94 -22.76
N ALA A 328 10.54 47.23 -22.54
CA ALA A 328 10.48 46.07 -21.63
C ALA A 328 11.15 44.80 -22.20
N ASP A 329 11.21 44.67 -23.52
CA ASP A 329 11.62 43.44 -24.21
C ASP A 329 13.11 43.31 -24.53
N THR A 330 13.93 44.32 -24.20
CA THR A 330 15.34 44.42 -24.63
C THR A 330 16.38 44.15 -23.54
N GLU A 331 15.98 44.03 -22.28
CA GLU A 331 16.89 43.79 -21.15
C GLU A 331 16.66 42.40 -20.53
N ALA A 332 17.71 41.85 -19.90
CA ALA A 332 17.66 40.55 -19.26
C ALA A 332 16.76 40.56 -18.00
N VAL A 333 16.29 39.39 -17.59
CA VAL A 333 15.16 39.26 -16.66
C VAL A 333 15.57 39.55 -15.22
N CYS A 334 14.87 40.48 -14.57
CA CYS A 334 15.03 40.78 -13.16
C CYS A 334 14.26 39.79 -12.27
N VAL A 335 15.00 38.91 -11.56
CA VAL A 335 14.46 38.01 -10.53
C VAL A 335 15.21 38.21 -9.23
N THR A 336 14.48 38.42 -8.14
CA THR A 336 15.04 38.48 -6.79
C THR A 336 14.65 37.23 -5.99
N TYR A 337 15.66 36.48 -5.55
CA TYR A 337 15.51 35.40 -4.58
C TYR A 337 15.56 35.95 -3.15
N TRP A 338 14.54 35.66 -2.34
CA TRP A 338 14.58 35.97 -0.91
C TRP A 338 15.21 34.80 -0.15
N VAL A 339 16.53 34.91 0.04
CA VAL A 339 17.40 33.84 0.54
C VAL A 339 16.95 33.33 1.91
N ASN A 340 16.40 34.19 2.78
CA ASN A 340 15.95 33.75 4.11
C ASN A 340 14.86 32.68 4.05
N ARG A 341 13.91 32.83 3.12
CA ARG A 341 12.79 31.91 2.91
C ARG A 341 13.19 30.71 2.06
N LEU A 342 13.98 30.94 1.01
CA LEU A 342 14.45 29.89 0.11
C LEU A 342 15.45 28.94 0.78
N GLN A 343 16.50 29.48 1.42
CA GLN A 343 17.63 28.69 1.93
C GLN A 343 17.53 28.38 3.43
N GLU A 344 16.38 28.65 4.07
CA GLU A 344 16.16 28.47 5.52
C GLU A 344 17.29 29.13 6.35
N GLN A 345 17.43 30.46 6.25
CA GLN A 345 18.42 31.18 7.05
C GLN A 345 18.01 31.24 8.53
N PRO A 346 18.96 31.21 9.48
CA PRO A 346 18.64 31.13 10.90
C PRO A 346 17.87 32.38 11.40
N PRO A 347 17.03 32.23 12.45
CA PRO A 347 16.32 33.35 13.06
C PRO A 347 17.26 34.50 13.44
N GLY A 348 16.87 35.73 13.10
CA GLY A 348 17.67 36.94 13.34
C GLY A 348 18.60 37.34 12.19
N ALA A 349 18.75 36.53 11.14
CA ALA A 349 19.43 36.95 9.92
C ALA A 349 18.73 38.17 9.27
N PRO A 350 19.48 39.16 8.73
CA PRO A 350 18.89 40.27 7.97
C PRO A 350 18.24 39.73 6.68
N ASN A 351 17.39 40.52 6.03
CA ASN A 351 16.84 40.13 4.73
C ASN A 351 17.97 40.15 3.69
N LEU A 352 18.33 38.97 3.20
CA LEU A 352 19.33 38.75 2.17
C LEU A 352 18.63 38.41 0.86
N PHE A 353 19.05 39.11 -0.19
CA PHE A 353 18.50 38.99 -1.53
C PHE A 353 19.61 38.61 -2.51
N VAL A 354 19.29 37.69 -3.41
CA VAL A 354 20.11 37.42 -4.60
C VAL A 354 19.30 37.87 -5.81
N THR A 355 19.71 38.95 -6.48
CA THR A 355 19.02 39.45 -7.68
C THR A 355 19.85 39.21 -8.92
N LEU A 356 19.20 38.59 -9.92
CA LEU A 356 19.68 38.46 -11.29
C LEU A 356 19.24 39.69 -12.09
N ASN A 357 20.14 40.25 -12.90
CA ASN A 357 19.89 41.32 -13.88
C ASN A 357 18.92 42.42 -13.36
N PRO A 358 19.29 43.15 -12.30
CA PRO A 358 18.37 44.05 -11.61
C PRO A 358 17.93 45.23 -12.50
N LEU A 359 16.63 45.57 -12.49
CA LEU A 359 16.04 46.69 -13.25
C LEU A 359 16.72 48.06 -13.00
N HIS A 360 17.48 48.16 -11.93
CA HIS A 360 18.40 49.24 -11.58
C HIS A 360 19.41 48.64 -10.59
N PRO A 361 20.70 49.03 -10.61
CA PRO A 361 21.68 48.52 -9.65
C PRO A 361 21.20 48.73 -8.20
N PRO A 362 21.41 47.77 -7.28
CA PRO A 362 21.13 47.97 -5.86
C PRO A 362 21.94 49.15 -5.31
N ALA A 363 21.42 49.84 -4.30
CA ALA A 363 22.15 50.93 -3.65
C ALA A 363 23.54 50.46 -3.15
N PRO A 364 24.65 51.18 -3.42
CA PRO A 364 26.00 50.70 -3.13
C PRO A 364 26.24 50.25 -1.69
N GLU A 365 25.61 50.92 -0.72
CA GLU A 365 25.63 50.61 0.71
C GLU A 365 24.92 49.29 1.09
N HIS A 366 24.17 48.69 0.16
CA HIS A 366 23.47 47.44 0.32
C HIS A 366 24.10 46.28 -0.45
N VAL A 367 25.05 46.53 -1.36
CA VAL A 367 25.74 45.49 -2.13
C VAL A 367 26.76 44.77 -1.26
N ILE A 368 26.60 43.45 -1.13
CA ILE A 368 27.55 42.57 -0.44
C ILE A 368 28.53 41.95 -1.45
N ARG A 369 28.02 41.46 -2.59
CA ARG A 369 28.83 40.88 -3.67
C ARG A 369 28.14 41.06 -5.03
N ARG A 370 28.94 41.22 -6.08
CA ARG A 370 28.52 41.11 -7.50
C ARG A 370 29.41 40.07 -8.19
N LEU A 371 28.83 39.26 -9.07
CA LEU A 371 29.57 38.37 -9.98
C LEU A 371 28.77 38.10 -11.27
N PRO A 372 29.41 37.89 -12.42
CA PRO A 372 28.77 37.32 -13.59
C PRO A 372 28.63 35.80 -13.45
N LEU A 373 27.51 35.24 -13.93
CA LEU A 373 27.33 33.79 -14.16
C LEU A 373 26.78 33.55 -15.58
N ALA A 374 27.33 32.57 -16.29
CA ALA A 374 26.93 32.26 -17.67
C ALA A 374 25.96 31.08 -17.73
N HIS A 375 24.82 31.24 -18.39
CA HIS A 375 23.81 30.19 -18.55
C HIS A 375 23.70 29.73 -20.01
N PRO A 376 23.51 28.42 -20.28
CA PRO A 376 23.26 27.93 -21.64
C PRO A 376 21.91 28.42 -22.16
N VAL A 377 21.89 28.90 -23.40
CA VAL A 377 20.69 29.34 -24.10
C VAL A 377 20.24 28.20 -25.02
N PHE A 378 19.04 27.66 -24.75
CA PHE A 378 18.53 26.50 -25.48
C PHE A 378 17.69 26.90 -26.68
N SER A 379 17.93 26.21 -27.80
CA SER A 379 17.19 26.34 -29.05
C SER A 379 16.84 24.95 -29.62
N ALA A 380 16.10 24.90 -30.73
CA ALA A 380 15.87 23.65 -31.46
C ALA A 380 17.19 22.98 -31.92
N ALA A 381 18.22 23.77 -32.26
CA ALA A 381 19.55 23.25 -32.58
C ALA A 381 20.22 22.62 -31.35
N SER A 382 20.01 23.19 -30.16
CA SER A 382 20.51 22.66 -28.89
C SER A 382 19.82 21.34 -28.50
N GLU A 383 18.49 21.21 -28.68
CA GLU A 383 17.78 19.92 -28.48
C GLU A 383 18.30 18.85 -29.44
N ALA A 384 18.54 19.20 -30.72
CA ALA A 384 19.10 18.29 -31.71
C ALA A 384 20.54 17.84 -31.35
N ALA A 385 21.39 18.77 -30.90
CA ALA A 385 22.75 18.49 -30.45
C ALA A 385 22.78 17.56 -29.22
N GLN A 386 21.92 17.82 -28.22
CA GLN A 386 21.76 16.96 -27.05
C GLN A 386 21.34 15.53 -27.43
N GLY A 387 20.47 15.38 -28.44
CA GLY A 387 20.05 14.08 -28.96
C GLY A 387 21.18 13.29 -29.65
N LYS A 388 22.17 13.98 -30.25
CA LYS A 388 23.35 13.36 -30.85
C LYS A 388 24.43 12.99 -29.81
N LEU A 389 24.54 13.72 -28.70
CA LEU A 389 25.65 13.62 -27.74
C LEU A 389 26.09 12.18 -27.35
N PRO A 390 25.20 11.17 -27.21
CA PRO A 390 25.61 9.79 -26.96
C PRO A 390 26.54 9.17 -28.04
N SER A 391 26.56 9.66 -29.28
CA SER A 391 27.48 9.18 -30.33
C SER A 391 28.95 9.52 -30.03
N LEU A 392 29.20 10.63 -29.36
CA LEU A 392 30.55 11.14 -29.09
C LEU A 392 31.22 10.50 -27.87
N GLN A 393 30.47 9.79 -27.02
CA GLN A 393 31.00 9.29 -25.74
C GLN A 393 32.02 8.16 -25.94
N GLY A 394 33.29 8.46 -25.66
CA GLY A 394 34.42 7.57 -25.87
C GLY A 394 35.08 7.69 -27.24
N HIS A 395 34.60 8.58 -28.11
CA HIS A 395 35.27 8.86 -29.37
C HIS A 395 36.67 9.44 -29.08
N ARG A 396 37.72 8.82 -29.65
CA ARG A 396 39.14 9.19 -29.41
C ARG A 396 39.46 9.38 -27.91
N ASN A 397 39.01 8.45 -27.06
CA ASN A 397 39.16 8.46 -25.60
C ASN A 397 38.66 9.76 -24.91
N THR A 398 37.69 10.43 -25.54
CA THR A 398 37.10 11.69 -25.09
C THR A 398 35.68 11.47 -24.63
N TYR A 399 35.32 12.11 -23.51
CA TYR A 399 33.99 12.05 -22.91
C TYR A 399 33.52 13.44 -22.55
N TYR A 400 32.21 13.65 -22.65
CA TYR A 400 31.58 14.96 -22.48
C TYR A 400 30.50 14.88 -21.39
N ALA A 401 30.55 15.82 -20.44
CA ALA A 401 29.58 15.98 -19.38
C ALA A 401 29.31 17.47 -19.10
N GLY A 402 28.10 17.79 -18.67
CA GLY A 402 27.70 19.17 -18.39
C GLY A 402 26.19 19.31 -18.21
N ALA A 403 25.75 20.31 -17.45
CA ALA A 403 24.32 20.63 -17.31
C ALA A 403 23.68 21.01 -18.66
N TRP A 404 24.50 21.45 -19.63
CA TRP A 404 24.11 21.72 -21.01
C TRP A 404 23.65 20.48 -21.79
N ALA A 405 23.90 19.26 -21.31
CA ALA A 405 23.38 18.00 -21.86
C ALA A 405 21.91 17.70 -21.46
N GLY A 406 21.13 18.75 -21.20
CA GLY A 406 19.75 18.69 -20.72
C GLY A 406 19.14 20.07 -20.59
N TYR A 407 18.41 20.33 -19.51
CA TYR A 407 17.73 21.61 -19.29
C TYR A 407 18.58 22.68 -18.57
N GLY A 408 19.87 22.42 -18.34
CA GLY A 408 20.77 23.35 -17.65
C GLY A 408 20.77 23.22 -16.12
N PHE A 409 20.08 22.22 -15.55
CA PHE A 409 19.96 22.05 -14.10
C PHE A 409 21.03 21.12 -13.52
N HIS A 410 21.14 21.15 -12.18
CA HIS A 410 22.11 20.34 -11.42
C HIS A 410 21.97 18.83 -11.69
N GLU A 411 20.73 18.35 -11.81
CA GLU A 411 20.45 16.95 -12.16
C GLU A 411 20.94 16.60 -13.56
N ASP A 412 20.76 17.47 -14.57
CA ASP A 412 21.29 17.23 -15.92
C ASP A 412 22.82 17.12 -15.89
N GLY A 413 23.44 17.92 -15.02
CA GLY A 413 24.88 17.87 -14.75
C GLY A 413 25.35 16.53 -14.21
N ILE A 414 24.64 15.92 -13.27
CA ILE A 414 24.97 14.59 -12.74
C ILE A 414 24.56 13.48 -13.72
N ARG A 415 23.41 13.61 -14.38
CA ARG A 415 22.94 12.63 -15.37
C ARG A 415 23.94 12.46 -16.52
N SER A 416 24.56 13.55 -16.98
CA SER A 416 25.62 13.48 -17.99
C SER A 416 26.90 12.81 -17.47
N ALA A 417 27.31 13.09 -16.23
CA ALA A 417 28.43 12.38 -15.58
C ALA A 417 28.16 10.88 -15.40
N VAL A 418 26.94 10.51 -15.03
CA VAL A 418 26.46 9.11 -14.97
C VAL A 418 26.54 8.46 -16.34
N ALA A 419 26.12 9.16 -17.40
CA ALA A 419 26.22 8.65 -18.77
C ALA A 419 27.66 8.43 -19.23
N VAL A 420 28.61 9.31 -18.85
CA VAL A 420 30.05 9.09 -19.07
C VAL A 420 30.51 7.80 -18.38
N VAL A 421 30.23 7.65 -17.08
CA VAL A 421 30.67 6.49 -16.29
C VAL A 421 30.08 5.19 -16.86
N GLN A 422 28.82 5.19 -17.25
CA GLN A 422 28.17 4.04 -17.88
C GLN A 422 28.75 3.72 -19.27
N ALA A 423 29.05 4.72 -20.09
CA ALA A 423 29.71 4.54 -21.39
C ALA A 423 31.14 3.95 -21.25
N MET A 424 31.83 4.25 -20.15
CA MET A 424 33.11 3.64 -19.80
C MET A 424 32.99 2.22 -19.20
N GLY A 425 31.78 1.71 -18.95
CA GLY A 425 31.53 0.40 -18.36
C GLY A 425 31.40 0.37 -16.83
N GLY A 426 31.18 1.53 -16.21
CA GLY A 426 31.07 1.70 -14.75
C GLY A 426 29.67 1.48 -14.19
N SER A 427 29.64 1.29 -12.88
CA SER A 427 28.42 1.10 -12.07
C SER A 427 28.14 2.28 -11.15
N LEU A 428 26.89 2.42 -10.71
CA LEU A 428 26.48 3.43 -9.73
C LEU A 428 26.32 2.79 -8.34
N PRO A 429 26.73 3.48 -7.26
CA PRO A 429 26.49 3.00 -5.90
C PRO A 429 25.04 3.26 -5.41
N TRP A 430 24.19 3.91 -6.22
CA TRP A 430 22.77 4.15 -5.91
C TRP A 430 21.86 3.75 -7.07
N VAL A 431 20.58 3.52 -6.75
CA VAL A 431 19.48 3.42 -7.73
C VAL A 431 18.72 4.75 -7.73
N PRO A 432 18.55 5.44 -8.87
CA PRO A 432 17.77 6.69 -8.93
C PRO A 432 16.32 6.44 -8.54
N ARG A 433 15.81 7.18 -7.55
CA ARG A 433 14.47 7.00 -6.97
C ARG A 433 13.72 8.33 -6.89
N ALA A 434 13.08 8.71 -7.99
CA ALA A 434 12.25 9.91 -8.07
C ALA A 434 11.03 9.78 -7.15
N THR A 435 10.77 10.77 -6.30
CA THR A 435 9.56 10.79 -5.46
C THR A 435 8.34 11.25 -6.25
N SER A 436 7.16 10.67 -6.01
CA SER A 436 5.89 11.16 -6.56
C SER A 436 5.13 11.94 -5.49
N PRO A 437 4.92 13.27 -5.62
CA PRO A 437 4.10 14.00 -4.67
C PRO A 437 2.61 13.65 -4.79
N LYS A 438 2.21 13.00 -5.90
CA LYS A 438 0.84 12.60 -6.19
C LYS A 438 0.43 11.38 -5.38
N VAL A 439 -0.65 11.52 -4.61
CA VAL A 439 -1.21 10.48 -3.71
C VAL A 439 -2.73 10.44 -3.86
N SER A 440 -3.31 9.26 -4.05
CA SER A 440 -4.76 9.10 -4.17
C SER A 440 -5.48 9.31 -2.82
N LEU A 441 -6.78 9.63 -2.87
CA LEU A 441 -7.63 9.71 -1.67
C LEU A 441 -7.62 8.41 -0.84
N SER A 442 -7.57 7.24 -1.49
CA SER A 442 -7.48 5.95 -0.79
C SER A 442 -6.12 5.75 -0.12
N GLN A 443 -5.02 6.13 -0.77
CA GLN A 443 -3.68 6.09 -0.18
C GLN A 443 -3.55 7.06 0.99
N GLN A 444 -4.11 8.28 0.88
CA GLN A 444 -4.17 9.24 2.00
C GLN A 444 -4.97 8.69 3.20
N LEU A 445 -6.09 8.00 2.95
CA LEU A 445 -6.88 7.36 4.00
C LEU A 445 -6.07 6.27 4.74
N TYR A 446 -5.44 5.34 4.02
CA TYR A 446 -4.63 4.29 4.65
C TYR A 446 -3.39 4.86 5.36
N LEU A 447 -2.75 5.87 4.79
CA LEU A 447 -1.65 6.59 5.44
C LEU A 447 -2.10 7.25 6.74
N GLY A 448 -3.24 7.94 6.75
CA GLY A 448 -3.78 8.60 7.95
C GLY A 448 -4.23 7.61 9.03
N LEU A 449 -4.80 6.47 8.65
CA LEU A 449 -5.12 5.38 9.59
C LEU A 449 -3.84 4.78 10.20
N PHE A 450 -2.84 4.49 9.37
CA PHE A 450 -1.54 4.00 9.83
C PHE A 450 -0.85 5.02 10.75
N ASP A 451 -0.78 6.29 10.36
CA ASP A 451 -0.10 7.33 11.13
C ASP A 451 -0.75 7.55 12.50
N LYS A 452 -2.08 7.53 12.57
CA LYS A 452 -2.81 7.58 13.83
C LYS A 452 -2.49 6.38 14.73
N TYR A 453 -2.49 5.16 14.18
CA TYR A 453 -2.15 3.94 14.91
C TYR A 453 -0.69 3.92 15.36
N ALA A 454 0.24 4.28 14.49
CA ALA A 454 1.66 4.31 14.79
C ALA A 454 2.00 5.34 15.88
N ARG A 455 1.30 6.48 15.94
CA ARG A 455 1.45 7.47 17.02
C ARG A 455 0.95 7.01 18.38
N SER A 456 -0.02 6.10 18.47
CA SER A 456 -0.43 5.53 19.77
C SER A 456 0.38 4.29 20.16
N ALA A 457 0.76 3.46 19.19
CA ALA A 457 1.46 2.20 19.43
C ALA A 457 2.97 2.37 19.72
N PHE A 458 3.68 3.27 19.03
CA PHE A 458 5.14 3.37 19.11
C PHE A 458 5.60 4.39 20.15
N THR A 459 5.92 3.90 21.34
CA THR A 459 6.40 4.68 22.48
C THR A 459 7.90 4.47 22.76
N GLN A 460 8.45 3.31 22.40
CA GLN A 460 9.86 2.95 22.62
C GLN A 460 10.68 2.98 21.32
N GLY A 461 11.96 3.36 21.43
CA GLY A 461 12.89 3.43 20.31
C GLY A 461 12.55 4.53 19.30
N ARG A 462 13.05 4.41 18.06
CA ARG A 462 12.84 5.37 16.98
C ARG A 462 12.60 4.70 15.63
N LEU A 463 11.41 4.91 15.06
CA LEU A 463 11.07 4.51 13.70
C LEU A 463 10.96 5.75 12.80
N ARG A 464 11.78 5.85 11.75
CA ARG A 464 11.67 6.87 10.69
C ARG A 464 11.16 6.22 9.41
N LEU A 465 10.09 6.74 8.83
CA LEU A 465 9.61 6.38 7.50
C LEU A 465 9.94 7.49 6.50
N ILE A 466 10.60 7.15 5.40
CA ILE A 466 10.75 8.01 4.21
C ILE A 466 9.71 7.55 3.19
N LEU A 467 8.78 8.42 2.81
CA LEU A 467 7.64 8.06 1.96
C LEU A 467 7.98 8.17 0.46
N PRO A 468 7.20 7.55 -0.45
CA PRO A 468 7.33 7.74 -1.90
C PRO A 468 7.11 9.18 -2.36
N THR A 469 6.49 10.03 -1.53
CA THR A 469 6.32 11.47 -1.71
C THR A 469 7.56 12.29 -1.36
N GLY A 470 8.57 11.67 -0.73
CA GLY A 470 9.74 12.35 -0.16
C GLY A 470 9.50 12.97 1.22
N SER A 471 8.26 12.99 1.71
CA SER A 471 7.97 13.42 3.08
C SER A 471 8.41 12.34 4.07
N GLU A 472 8.67 12.76 5.30
CA GLU A 472 9.15 11.86 6.35
C GLU A 472 8.16 11.82 7.51
N LEU A 473 8.01 10.63 8.12
CA LEU A 473 7.27 10.42 9.35
C LEU A 473 8.21 9.82 10.40
N ALA A 474 8.01 10.15 11.66
CA ALA A 474 8.82 9.66 12.77
C ALA A 474 7.92 9.31 13.97
N TYR A 475 8.25 8.20 14.64
CA TYR A 475 7.54 7.64 15.77
C TYR A 475 8.53 7.18 16.87
N GLY A 476 8.03 7.06 18.11
CA GLY A 476 8.84 6.77 19.29
C GLY A 476 9.37 8.01 20.01
N SER A 477 10.15 7.80 21.09
CA SER A 477 10.51 8.84 22.08
C SER A 477 11.51 9.90 21.61
N GLY A 478 12.10 9.76 20.41
CA GLY A 478 13.06 10.71 19.84
C GLY A 478 14.47 10.61 20.42
N ASP A 479 14.59 10.50 21.75
CA ASP A 479 15.82 10.11 22.44
C ASP A 479 16.23 8.68 22.06
N ASP A 480 17.55 8.44 21.97
CA ASP A 480 18.13 7.09 21.85
C ASP A 480 17.95 6.34 23.20
N THR A 481 16.70 6.03 23.54
CA THR A 481 16.35 5.14 24.66
C THR A 481 16.93 3.77 24.35
N ALA A 482 18.11 3.53 24.93
CA ALA A 482 18.83 2.29 24.75
C ALA A 482 17.91 1.10 25.03
N ALA A 483 18.03 0.05 24.21
CA ALA A 483 17.48 -1.25 24.55
C ALA A 483 17.87 -1.57 26.00
N ALA A 484 16.96 -2.19 26.77
CA ALA A 484 17.24 -2.59 28.14
C ALA A 484 18.65 -3.20 28.22
N PRO A 485 19.55 -2.65 29.06
CA PRO A 485 20.99 -2.83 28.89
C PRO A 485 21.32 -4.32 28.85
N THR A 486 22.07 -4.73 27.82
CA THR A 486 22.41 -6.14 27.63
C THR A 486 23.03 -6.69 28.91
N PRO A 487 22.55 -7.83 29.45
CA PRO A 487 23.12 -8.40 30.65
C PRO A 487 24.63 -8.58 30.50
N LYS A 488 25.39 -8.18 31.52
CA LYS A 488 26.85 -8.20 31.47
C LYS A 488 27.36 -9.63 31.26
N GLY A 489 28.08 -9.88 30.17
CA GLY A 489 28.47 -11.22 29.69
C GLY A 489 27.58 -11.79 28.57
N GLU A 490 26.49 -11.13 28.17
CA GLU A 490 25.66 -11.46 27.01
C GLU A 490 25.88 -10.51 25.81
N GLU A 491 26.84 -9.59 25.86
CA GLU A 491 27.08 -8.58 24.81
C GLU A 491 27.36 -9.21 23.44
N TRP A 492 28.03 -10.37 23.46
CA TRP A 492 28.31 -11.19 22.27
C TRP A 492 27.06 -11.72 21.56
N ARG A 493 25.88 -11.72 22.22
CA ARG A 493 24.59 -12.03 21.58
C ARG A 493 24.14 -10.95 20.61
N GLY A 494 24.78 -9.77 20.57
CA GLY A 494 24.71 -8.83 19.45
C GLY A 494 23.32 -8.30 19.12
N ARG A 495 22.52 -7.90 20.13
CA ARG A 495 21.16 -7.38 19.92
C ARG A 495 21.18 -6.09 19.08
N PRO A 496 20.27 -5.93 18.11
CA PRO A 496 20.21 -4.73 17.28
C PRO A 496 19.72 -3.50 18.07
N PRO A 497 20.07 -2.27 17.66
CA PRO A 497 19.58 -1.04 18.29
C PRO A 497 18.08 -0.85 18.05
N LEU A 498 17.39 -0.19 18.99
CA LEU A 498 15.98 0.20 18.85
C LEU A 498 15.80 1.45 17.96
N ARG A 499 16.43 1.44 16.78
CA ARG A 499 16.34 2.51 15.80
C ARG A 499 16.36 1.95 14.38
N ALA A 500 15.36 2.30 13.57
CA ALA A 500 15.26 1.87 12.18
C ALA A 500 14.77 3.00 11.26
N THR A 501 15.31 3.03 10.05
CA THR A 501 14.88 3.87 8.94
C THR A 501 14.31 2.99 7.83
N VAL A 502 13.02 3.12 7.58
CA VAL A 502 12.32 2.43 6.51
C VAL A 502 12.08 3.40 5.36
N ARG A 503 12.50 3.02 4.15
CA ARG A 503 12.10 3.72 2.93
C ARG A 503 10.95 2.97 2.29
N VAL A 504 9.77 3.59 2.31
CA VAL A 504 8.59 3.09 1.62
C VAL A 504 8.72 3.45 0.14
N LEU A 505 8.70 2.43 -0.72
CA LEU A 505 8.81 2.56 -2.17
C LEU A 505 7.41 2.61 -2.83
N HIS A 506 6.43 1.92 -2.24
CA HIS A 506 5.06 1.86 -2.75
C HIS A 506 4.02 2.10 -1.64
N MET A 507 3.04 2.98 -1.91
CA MET A 507 1.99 3.34 -0.95
C MET A 507 1.07 2.18 -0.54
N ASP A 508 1.11 1.04 -1.24
CA ASP A 508 0.35 -0.16 -0.87
C ASP A 508 0.81 -0.78 0.46
N PHE A 509 2.05 -0.46 0.89
CA PHE A 509 2.59 -0.71 2.23
C PHE A 509 1.57 -0.40 3.34
N PHE A 510 1.00 0.81 3.32
CA PHE A 510 0.05 1.26 4.34
C PHE A 510 -1.25 0.47 4.31
N ARG A 511 -1.77 0.17 3.11
CA ARG A 511 -2.99 -0.64 2.96
C ARG A 511 -2.78 -2.06 3.47
N LYS A 512 -1.65 -2.69 3.14
CA LYS A 512 -1.32 -4.04 3.61
C LYS A 512 -1.25 -4.10 5.13
N ILE A 513 -0.54 -3.18 5.77
CA ILE A 513 -0.40 -3.16 7.23
C ILE A 513 -1.73 -2.85 7.93
N VAL A 514 -2.49 -1.85 7.47
CA VAL A 514 -3.79 -1.49 8.08
C VAL A 514 -4.85 -2.61 7.95
N LEU A 515 -4.76 -3.46 6.91
CA LEU A 515 -5.73 -4.55 6.70
C LEU A 515 -5.26 -5.92 7.21
N ARG A 516 -3.95 -6.16 7.32
CA ARG A 516 -3.34 -7.49 7.60
C ARG A 516 -2.19 -7.45 8.61
N HIS A 517 -1.95 -6.32 9.29
CA HIS A 517 -0.98 -6.18 10.39
C HIS A 517 0.44 -6.70 10.03
N ASP A 518 0.99 -7.63 10.81
CA ASP A 518 2.30 -8.23 10.63
C ASP A 518 2.38 -9.11 9.37
N VAL A 519 1.32 -9.86 9.05
CA VAL A 519 1.16 -10.55 7.76
C VAL A 519 1.27 -9.54 6.61
N GLY A 520 0.61 -8.39 6.77
CA GLY A 520 0.65 -7.27 5.82
C GLY A 520 2.04 -6.65 5.67
N LEU A 521 2.78 -6.50 6.77
CA LEU A 521 4.18 -6.04 6.75
C LEU A 521 5.09 -7.04 6.03
N GLY A 522 4.95 -8.34 6.32
CA GLY A 522 5.70 -9.39 5.64
C GLY A 522 5.37 -9.47 4.15
N GLU A 523 4.09 -9.35 3.77
CA GLU A 523 3.65 -9.28 2.37
C GLU A 523 4.10 -8.01 1.65
N ALA A 524 4.20 -6.87 2.35
CA ALA A 524 4.76 -5.64 1.81
C ALA A 524 6.27 -5.79 1.57
N TYR A 525 6.99 -6.41 2.51
CA TYR A 525 8.40 -6.72 2.35
C TYR A 525 8.63 -7.69 1.19
N MET A 526 7.90 -8.81 1.14
CA MET A 526 7.98 -9.80 0.06
C MET A 526 7.70 -9.20 -1.33
N ALA A 527 6.81 -8.20 -1.42
CA ALA A 527 6.48 -7.52 -2.68
C ALA A 527 7.51 -6.46 -3.10
N GLY A 528 8.42 -6.04 -2.21
CA GLY A 528 9.34 -4.94 -2.49
C GLY A 528 8.75 -3.55 -2.20
N ASP A 529 7.64 -3.44 -1.47
CA ASP A 529 7.01 -2.13 -1.20
C ASP A 529 7.85 -1.24 -0.28
N PHE A 530 8.83 -1.80 0.43
CA PHE A 530 9.77 -1.06 1.28
C PHE A 530 11.14 -1.75 1.40
N GLU A 531 12.09 -0.96 1.89
CA GLU A 531 13.41 -1.37 2.36
C GLU A 531 13.67 -0.76 3.75
N ALA A 532 14.55 -1.38 4.52
CA ALA A 532 14.98 -0.90 5.84
C ALA A 532 16.52 -0.86 5.89
N ASP A 533 17.08 0.11 6.61
CA ASP A 533 18.51 0.20 6.91
C ASP A 533 19.03 -1.04 7.65
N SER A 534 18.27 -1.53 8.63
CA SER A 534 18.43 -2.85 9.22
C SER A 534 17.08 -3.50 9.47
N LEU A 535 16.84 -4.66 8.84
CA LEU A 535 15.60 -5.42 9.05
C LEU A 535 15.50 -5.95 10.48
N GLY A 536 16.62 -6.34 11.10
CA GLY A 536 16.66 -6.76 12.51
C GLY A 536 16.34 -5.60 13.47
N ALA A 537 16.87 -4.41 13.22
CA ALA A 537 16.54 -3.23 14.02
C ALA A 537 15.08 -2.80 13.86
N LEU A 538 14.52 -2.92 12.64
CA LEU A 538 13.09 -2.70 12.42
C LEU A 538 12.24 -3.68 13.25
N MET A 539 12.55 -4.99 13.21
CA MET A 539 11.81 -5.98 14.00
C MET A 539 11.95 -5.74 15.50
N ALA A 540 13.14 -5.32 15.98
CA ALA A 540 13.35 -4.99 17.38
C ALA A 540 12.52 -3.77 17.84
N VAL A 541 12.43 -2.70 17.03
CA VAL A 541 11.55 -1.55 17.32
C VAL A 541 10.08 -1.96 17.30
N LEU A 542 9.66 -2.82 16.38
CA LEU A 542 8.29 -3.34 16.33
C LEU A 542 7.96 -4.16 17.59
N LEU A 543 8.86 -5.04 18.02
CA LEU A 543 8.64 -5.95 19.14
C LEU A 543 8.74 -5.25 20.51
N ALA A 544 9.62 -4.24 20.66
CA ALA A 544 9.63 -3.38 21.84
C ALA A 544 8.29 -2.67 22.08
N ASN A 545 7.50 -2.48 21.02
CA ASN A 545 6.16 -1.88 21.07
C ASN A 545 5.02 -2.89 20.88
N ALA A 546 5.28 -4.19 20.74
CA ALA A 546 4.27 -5.18 20.31
C ALA A 546 3.05 -5.25 21.24
N VAL A 547 3.25 -5.20 22.56
CA VAL A 547 2.15 -5.26 23.54
C VAL A 547 1.23 -4.03 23.43
N ALA A 548 1.80 -2.83 23.29
CA ALA A 548 1.04 -1.59 23.09
C ALA A 548 0.35 -1.58 21.72
N ALA A 549 1.07 -2.03 20.69
CA ALA A 549 0.55 -2.20 19.34
C ALA A 549 -0.61 -3.21 19.28
N GLU A 550 -0.62 -4.22 20.16
CA GLU A 550 -1.70 -5.21 20.34
C GLU A 550 -2.90 -4.65 21.07
N SER A 551 -2.71 -3.95 22.20
CA SER A 551 -3.83 -3.31 22.92
C SER A 551 -4.53 -2.24 22.06
N GLU A 552 -3.78 -1.50 21.25
CA GLU A 552 -4.33 -0.46 20.37
C GLU A 552 -5.08 -1.02 19.14
N ARG A 553 -4.99 -2.33 18.83
CA ARG A 553 -5.75 -2.94 17.71
C ARG A 553 -7.26 -2.75 17.88
N GLY A 554 -7.76 -2.79 19.12
CA GLY A 554 -9.18 -2.56 19.43
C GLY A 554 -9.68 -1.17 19.02
N HIS A 555 -8.81 -0.14 19.05
CA HIS A 555 -9.17 1.24 18.74
C HIS A 555 -9.32 1.54 17.23
N MET A 556 -8.90 0.62 16.35
CA MET A 556 -9.08 0.76 14.89
C MET A 556 -10.48 0.38 14.39
N GLY A 557 -11.36 -0.14 15.27
CA GLY A 557 -12.78 -0.32 15.00
C GLY A 557 -13.12 -1.37 13.92
N LEU A 558 -14.21 -1.14 13.18
CA LEU A 558 -14.83 -2.12 12.28
C LEU A 558 -13.88 -2.69 11.20
N LEU A 559 -12.93 -1.89 10.71
CA LEU A 559 -12.00 -2.32 9.66
C LEU A 559 -11.00 -3.37 10.18
N ASN A 560 -10.47 -3.19 11.38
CA ASN A 560 -9.62 -4.20 12.00
C ASN A 560 -10.40 -5.50 12.25
N TRP A 561 -11.58 -5.39 12.86
CA TRP A 561 -12.44 -6.55 13.14
C TRP A 561 -12.77 -7.38 11.88
N LEU A 562 -13.02 -6.72 10.74
CA LEU A 562 -13.22 -7.42 9.46
C LEU A 562 -11.94 -8.12 8.97
N GLY A 563 -10.77 -7.49 9.09
CA GLY A 563 -9.47 -8.07 8.73
C GLY A 563 -9.14 -9.31 9.56
N GLU A 564 -9.26 -9.21 10.89
CA GLU A 564 -9.06 -10.32 11.82
C GLU A 564 -10.02 -11.49 11.55
N ARG A 565 -11.30 -11.22 11.28
CA ARG A 565 -12.27 -12.28 10.95
C ARG A 565 -11.98 -12.96 9.61
N LEU A 566 -11.49 -12.23 8.61
CA LEU A 566 -11.08 -12.82 7.33
C LEU A 566 -9.81 -13.69 7.47
N LEU A 567 -8.83 -13.25 8.28
CA LEU A 567 -7.64 -14.04 8.62
C LEU A 567 -8.01 -15.30 9.40
N PHE A 568 -8.86 -15.19 10.41
CA PHE A 568 -9.37 -16.33 11.18
C PHE A 568 -10.14 -17.33 10.29
N LEU A 569 -10.99 -16.87 9.38
CA LEU A 569 -11.69 -17.73 8.42
C LEU A 569 -10.75 -18.39 7.39
N ALA A 570 -9.62 -17.76 7.05
CA ALA A 570 -8.58 -18.36 6.22
C ALA A 570 -7.83 -19.46 7.01
N HIS A 571 -7.49 -19.21 8.26
CA HIS A 571 -6.86 -20.17 9.17
C HIS A 571 -7.71 -21.44 9.35
N LEU A 572 -9.02 -21.30 9.57
CA LEU A 572 -9.98 -22.43 9.69
C LEU A 572 -10.04 -23.34 8.44
N ARG A 573 -9.49 -22.94 7.30
CA ARG A 573 -9.42 -23.78 6.08
C ARG A 573 -8.21 -24.72 6.04
N ARG A 574 -7.33 -24.73 7.04
CA ARG A 574 -6.10 -25.54 7.10
C ARG A 574 -5.97 -26.37 8.40
N PRO A 575 -6.90 -27.31 8.71
CA PRO A 575 -6.89 -28.06 9.97
C PRO A 575 -5.82 -29.18 10.02
N ASN A 576 -5.18 -29.36 11.19
CA ASN A 576 -4.11 -30.35 11.46
C ASN A 576 -4.60 -31.82 11.60
N THR A 577 -5.62 -32.19 10.82
CA THR A 577 -6.01 -33.59 10.60
C THR A 577 -4.83 -34.43 10.08
N ILE A 578 -4.91 -35.76 10.11
CA ILE A 578 -3.82 -36.64 9.60
C ILE A 578 -3.47 -36.32 8.14
N GLN A 579 -4.48 -36.08 7.28
CA GLN A 579 -4.26 -35.70 5.88
C GLN A 579 -3.74 -34.26 5.75
N GLY A 580 -4.26 -33.32 6.55
CA GLY A 580 -3.81 -31.92 6.56
C GLY A 580 -2.36 -31.75 7.03
N SER A 581 -1.98 -32.44 8.11
CA SER A 581 -0.61 -32.43 8.66
C SER A 581 0.40 -32.92 7.62
N ARG A 582 0.10 -34.05 6.95
CA ARG A 582 0.93 -34.58 5.87
C ARG A 582 1.10 -33.56 4.75
N LYS A 583 -0.02 -33.02 4.25
CA LYS A 583 0.01 -32.02 3.16
C LYS A 583 0.79 -30.75 3.54
N ASN A 584 0.60 -30.21 4.74
CA ASN A 584 1.31 -29.00 5.19
C ASN A 584 2.82 -29.25 5.33
N ILE A 585 3.22 -30.45 5.73
CA ILE A 585 4.62 -30.87 5.88
C ILE A 585 5.24 -31.19 4.52
N GLU A 586 4.52 -31.85 3.62
CA GLU A 586 4.89 -32.03 2.20
C GLU A 586 5.12 -30.66 1.53
N GLU A 587 4.14 -29.73 1.56
CA GLU A 587 4.29 -28.39 0.97
C GLU A 587 5.46 -27.56 1.56
N HIS A 588 5.90 -27.84 2.79
CA HIS A 588 7.05 -27.16 3.43
C HIS A 588 8.42 -27.81 3.07
N TYR A 589 8.46 -29.12 2.87
CA TYR A 589 9.69 -29.86 2.50
C TYR A 589 9.83 -30.11 0.98
N ASP A 590 8.79 -29.85 0.19
CA ASP A 590 8.81 -29.74 -1.29
C ASP A 590 9.73 -28.60 -1.78
N ALA A 591 10.16 -27.72 -0.88
CA ALA A 591 11.29 -26.81 -1.12
C ALA A 591 12.65 -27.55 -1.27
N GLY A 592 12.70 -28.86 -1.02
CA GLY A 592 13.82 -29.74 -1.31
C GLY A 592 15.01 -29.61 -0.35
N ASN A 593 15.66 -30.74 -0.03
CA ASN A 593 16.85 -30.78 0.83
C ASN A 593 17.99 -29.86 0.32
N ALA A 594 18.05 -29.58 -0.99
CA ALA A 594 19.02 -28.67 -1.59
C ALA A 594 18.93 -27.23 -1.04
N MET A 595 17.72 -26.69 -0.81
CA MET A 595 17.55 -25.36 -0.23
C MET A 595 18.02 -25.32 1.23
N TYR A 596 17.63 -26.30 2.04
CA TYR A 596 18.02 -26.38 3.45
C TYR A 596 19.55 -26.51 3.63
N LYS A 597 20.21 -27.26 2.74
CA LYS A 597 21.69 -27.38 2.68
C LYS A 597 22.42 -26.04 2.45
N LEU A 598 21.73 -24.99 1.98
CA LEU A 598 22.34 -23.66 1.80
C LEU A 598 22.49 -22.87 3.11
N PHE A 599 21.74 -23.17 4.19
CA PHE A 599 21.81 -22.40 5.44
C PHE A 599 21.91 -23.23 6.72
N LEU A 600 21.58 -24.53 6.67
CA LEU A 600 21.83 -25.45 7.78
C LEU A 600 23.30 -25.90 7.83
N ASP A 601 23.71 -26.40 9.00
CA ASP A 601 24.99 -27.06 9.19
C ASP A 601 24.99 -28.53 8.70
N ALA A 602 26.12 -29.22 8.79
CA ALA A 602 26.27 -30.60 8.35
C ALA A 602 25.33 -31.62 9.04
N THR A 603 24.85 -31.32 10.26
CA THR A 603 23.83 -32.15 10.94
C THR A 603 22.45 -32.11 10.28
N LEU A 604 22.20 -31.12 9.41
CA LEU A 604 20.90 -30.78 8.84
C LEU A 604 19.82 -30.57 9.92
N THR A 605 20.18 -29.95 11.05
CA THR A 605 19.20 -29.68 12.11
C THR A 605 18.48 -28.35 11.88
N TYR A 606 17.24 -28.40 11.41
CA TYR A 606 16.36 -27.23 11.33
C TYR A 606 15.61 -27.00 12.66
N SER A 607 16.36 -26.63 13.70
CA SER A 607 15.88 -26.35 15.07
C SER A 607 16.94 -25.52 15.82
N SER A 608 16.62 -24.89 16.95
CA SER A 608 17.58 -24.11 17.75
C SER A 608 18.81 -24.92 18.18
N GLY A 609 20.01 -24.35 18.04
CA GLY A 609 21.21 -24.81 18.75
C GLY A 609 21.23 -24.38 20.23
N LEU A 610 22.29 -24.79 20.94
CA LEU A 610 22.61 -24.39 22.32
C LEU A 610 24.07 -23.90 22.39
N TYR A 611 24.28 -22.59 22.53
CA TYR A 611 25.61 -21.99 22.57
C TYR A 611 26.14 -21.97 24.01
N ARG A 612 27.31 -22.56 24.24
CA ARG A 612 28.03 -22.54 25.52
C ARG A 612 29.15 -21.50 25.53
N SER A 613 29.63 -21.11 24.33
CA SER A 613 30.65 -20.09 24.12
C SER A 613 30.24 -19.17 22.95
N PRO A 614 30.62 -17.87 22.95
CA PRO A 614 30.55 -17.01 21.76
C PRO A 614 31.33 -17.53 20.55
N THR A 615 32.26 -18.47 20.76
CA THR A 615 33.06 -19.11 19.70
C THR A 615 32.45 -20.40 19.15
N ASP A 616 31.31 -20.86 19.67
CA ASP A 616 30.66 -22.07 19.18
C ASP A 616 30.10 -21.83 17.77
N SER A 617 30.51 -22.66 16.81
CA SER A 617 29.88 -22.68 15.48
C SER A 617 28.44 -23.20 15.57
N LEU A 618 27.60 -22.88 14.58
CA LEU A 618 26.25 -23.43 14.48
C LEU A 618 26.23 -24.96 14.63
N GLN A 619 27.17 -25.67 14.00
CA GLN A 619 27.32 -27.12 14.13
C GLN A 619 27.64 -27.54 15.58
N GLN A 620 28.56 -26.85 16.25
CA GLN A 620 28.89 -27.16 17.65
C GLN A 620 27.70 -26.88 18.57
N ALA A 621 26.94 -25.80 18.32
CA ALA A 621 25.73 -25.49 19.07
C ALA A 621 24.63 -26.56 18.86
N GLN A 622 24.50 -27.14 17.66
CA GLN A 622 23.59 -28.28 17.44
C GLN A 622 24.00 -29.53 18.20
N LEU A 623 25.30 -29.85 18.23
CA LEU A 623 25.83 -30.98 19.00
C LEU A 623 25.65 -30.76 20.51
N ASN A 624 25.98 -29.56 21.02
CA ASN A 624 25.77 -29.16 22.41
C ASN A 624 24.32 -29.35 22.87
N LYS A 625 23.35 -29.03 22.01
CA LYS A 625 21.91 -29.21 22.24
C LYS A 625 21.52 -30.69 22.28
N ILE A 626 21.97 -31.50 21.31
CA ILE A 626 21.70 -32.95 21.32
C ILE A 626 22.23 -33.57 22.62
N ASP A 627 23.49 -33.28 22.97
CA ASP A 627 24.13 -33.79 24.18
C ASP A 627 23.39 -33.34 25.46
N ALA A 628 22.90 -32.11 25.51
CA ALA A 628 22.11 -31.59 26.63
C ALA A 628 20.76 -32.31 26.76
N LEU A 629 20.05 -32.56 25.66
CA LEU A 629 18.78 -33.30 25.65
C LEU A 629 18.97 -34.77 26.05
N VAL A 630 20.03 -35.42 25.56
CA VAL A 630 20.44 -36.78 25.94
C VAL A 630 20.74 -36.86 27.44
N ALA A 631 21.49 -35.90 27.99
CA ALA A 631 21.79 -35.81 29.42
C ALA A 631 20.54 -35.51 30.27
N LYS A 632 19.65 -34.63 29.82
CA LYS A 632 18.38 -34.28 30.50
C LYS A 632 17.44 -35.47 30.55
N ALA A 633 17.37 -36.26 29.47
CA ALA A 633 16.65 -37.52 29.42
C ALA A 633 17.34 -38.65 30.20
N ARG A 634 18.63 -38.48 30.57
CA ARG A 634 19.50 -39.47 31.22
C ARG A 634 19.58 -40.78 30.43
N ILE A 635 19.69 -40.69 29.10
CA ILE A 635 19.72 -41.85 28.21
C ILE A 635 21.03 -42.63 28.40
N GLY A 636 20.92 -43.92 28.73
CA GLY A 636 22.03 -44.86 28.84
C GLY A 636 22.08 -45.90 27.72
N ARG A 637 23.13 -46.72 27.71
CA ARG A 637 23.38 -47.75 26.69
C ARG A 637 22.26 -48.80 26.54
N GLU A 638 21.58 -49.13 27.63
CA GLU A 638 20.53 -50.16 27.64
C GLU A 638 19.13 -49.61 27.35
N ASP A 639 18.96 -48.28 27.33
CA ASP A 639 17.67 -47.63 27.06
C ASP A 639 17.25 -47.83 25.58
N HIS A 640 15.95 -47.96 25.36
CA HIS A 640 15.31 -47.83 24.04
C HIS A 640 14.56 -46.52 23.97
N VAL A 641 14.94 -45.66 23.02
CA VAL A 641 14.43 -44.29 22.85
C VAL A 641 13.52 -44.20 21.63
N LEU A 642 12.38 -43.54 21.78
CA LEU A 642 11.51 -43.11 20.67
C LEU A 642 11.77 -41.63 20.37
N GLU A 643 12.10 -41.31 19.12
CA GLU A 643 12.18 -39.94 18.63
C GLU A 643 10.96 -39.62 17.75
N ILE A 644 10.10 -38.73 18.24
CA ILE A 644 8.96 -38.22 17.50
C ILE A 644 9.45 -37.06 16.63
N GLY A 645 9.43 -37.24 15.31
CA GLY A 645 9.92 -36.27 14.32
C GLY A 645 11.44 -36.29 14.15
N CYS A 646 11.99 -37.40 13.65
CA CYS A 646 13.45 -37.62 13.57
C CYS A 646 14.22 -36.80 12.51
N GLY A 647 13.52 -35.96 11.73
CA GLY A 647 14.12 -35.14 10.68
C GLY A 647 15.05 -35.93 9.76
N TRP A 648 16.24 -35.38 9.51
CA TRP A 648 17.31 -35.98 8.70
C TRP A 648 18.28 -36.87 9.52
N GLY A 649 17.83 -37.42 10.66
CA GLY A 649 18.56 -38.41 11.47
C GLY A 649 19.74 -37.90 12.29
N GLY A 650 20.03 -36.58 12.26
CA GLY A 650 21.20 -35.99 12.94
C GLY A 650 21.23 -36.20 14.45
N PHE A 651 20.07 -36.16 15.12
CA PHE A 651 19.95 -36.47 16.55
C PHE A 651 20.29 -37.94 16.81
N ALA A 652 19.56 -38.86 16.17
CA ALA A 652 19.72 -40.31 16.32
C ALA A 652 21.18 -40.75 16.19
N ILE A 653 21.88 -40.28 15.16
CA ILE A 653 23.30 -40.58 14.91
C ILE A 653 24.15 -40.15 16.11
N ARG A 654 24.04 -38.89 16.55
CA ARG A 654 24.85 -38.35 17.66
C ARG A 654 24.50 -39.03 18.99
N ALA A 655 23.23 -39.26 19.28
CA ALA A 655 22.79 -39.88 20.53
C ALA A 655 23.26 -41.34 20.65
N VAL A 656 23.16 -42.13 19.59
CA VAL A 656 23.66 -43.52 19.56
C VAL A 656 25.19 -43.57 19.58
N GLN A 657 25.89 -42.66 18.89
CA GLN A 657 27.35 -42.54 19.02
C GLN A 657 27.82 -42.21 20.44
N ALA A 658 27.07 -41.36 21.16
CA ALA A 658 27.43 -40.94 22.52
C ALA A 658 27.10 -41.99 23.60
N THR A 659 26.09 -42.84 23.39
CA THR A 659 25.54 -43.71 24.45
C THR A 659 25.53 -45.20 24.11
N GLY A 660 25.46 -45.57 22.83
CA GLY A 660 25.24 -46.95 22.37
C GLY A 660 23.81 -47.47 22.55
N CYS A 661 22.84 -46.60 22.88
CA CYS A 661 21.43 -46.96 23.09
C CYS A 661 20.75 -47.52 21.82
N ARG A 662 19.50 -48.01 21.98
CA ARG A 662 18.64 -48.36 20.84
C ARG A 662 17.73 -47.17 20.52
N TRP A 663 17.60 -46.84 19.24
CA TRP A 663 16.85 -45.68 18.78
C TRP A 663 15.77 -46.07 17.78
N THR A 664 14.58 -45.47 17.90
CA THR A 664 13.52 -45.58 16.92
C THR A 664 13.00 -44.19 16.59
N GLY A 665 13.31 -43.69 15.39
CA GLY A 665 12.85 -42.40 14.89
C GLY A 665 11.64 -42.54 13.99
N ILE A 666 10.66 -41.65 14.13
CA ILE A 666 9.48 -41.58 13.24
C ILE A 666 9.42 -40.24 12.52
N THR A 667 9.04 -40.25 11.24
CA THR A 667 8.72 -39.05 10.45
C THR A 667 7.57 -39.31 9.48
N ILE A 668 6.93 -38.25 8.99
CA ILE A 668 5.91 -38.27 7.94
C ILE A 668 6.36 -37.63 6.62
N SER A 669 7.63 -37.21 6.49
CA SER A 669 8.25 -36.85 5.20
C SER A 669 9.06 -38.03 4.66
N LYS A 670 8.91 -38.32 3.38
CA LYS A 670 9.65 -39.41 2.71
C LYS A 670 11.07 -38.98 2.36
N GLU A 671 11.25 -37.70 2.07
CA GLU A 671 12.49 -37.01 1.70
C GLU A 671 13.43 -36.96 2.91
N GLN A 672 12.88 -36.61 4.08
CA GLN A 672 13.58 -36.71 5.36
C GLN A 672 13.97 -38.15 5.67
N LEU A 673 13.04 -39.10 5.56
CA LEU A 673 13.31 -40.51 5.85
C LEU A 673 14.39 -41.10 4.94
N ALA A 674 14.37 -40.77 3.64
CA ALA A 674 15.36 -41.23 2.68
C ALA A 674 16.77 -40.74 3.04
N GLU A 675 16.94 -39.43 3.23
CA GLU A 675 18.24 -38.86 3.58
C GLU A 675 18.70 -39.27 5.00
N ALA A 676 17.78 -39.38 5.96
CA ALA A 676 18.10 -39.89 7.30
C ALA A 676 18.59 -41.35 7.25
N THR A 677 17.98 -42.19 6.42
CA THR A 677 18.38 -43.60 6.24
C THR A 677 19.77 -43.70 5.61
N GLU A 678 20.04 -42.91 4.57
CA GLU A 678 21.37 -42.82 3.94
C GLU A 678 22.44 -42.35 4.94
N ARG A 679 22.14 -41.32 5.73
CA ARG A 679 23.07 -40.77 6.75
C ARG A 679 23.33 -41.78 7.89
N VAL A 680 22.32 -42.53 8.32
CA VAL A 680 22.47 -43.60 9.33
C VAL A 680 23.32 -44.76 8.80
N ALA A 681 23.12 -45.17 7.55
CA ALA A 681 23.93 -46.20 6.91
C ALA A 681 25.38 -45.74 6.70
N ALA A 682 25.60 -44.49 6.26
CA ALA A 682 26.93 -43.90 6.13
C ALA A 682 27.67 -43.77 7.48
N ALA A 683 26.94 -43.61 8.58
CA ALA A 683 27.48 -43.64 9.94
C ALA A 683 27.72 -45.06 10.50
N GLY A 684 27.26 -46.11 9.82
CA GLY A 684 27.37 -47.50 10.26
C GLY A 684 26.49 -47.87 11.46
N LEU A 685 25.34 -47.21 11.64
CA LEU A 685 24.50 -47.31 12.84
C LEU A 685 23.15 -48.02 12.62
N GLN A 686 22.93 -48.64 11.45
CA GLN A 686 21.68 -49.29 11.08
C GLN A 686 21.24 -50.41 12.05
N ASP A 687 22.17 -51.07 12.74
CA ASP A 687 21.88 -52.12 13.73
C ASP A 687 21.34 -51.57 15.07
N ARG A 688 21.36 -50.24 15.25
CA ARG A 688 20.96 -49.55 16.48
C ARG A 688 19.90 -48.48 16.27
N ILE A 689 19.78 -47.95 15.05
CA ILE A 689 18.81 -46.91 14.68
C ILE A 689 17.80 -47.49 13.69
N THR A 690 16.54 -47.60 14.11
CA THR A 690 15.40 -47.89 13.23
C THR A 690 14.70 -46.57 12.87
N LEU A 691 14.44 -46.32 11.58
CA LEU A 691 13.68 -45.16 11.13
C LEU A 691 12.40 -45.62 10.42
N LEU A 692 11.27 -44.97 10.70
CA LEU A 692 9.96 -45.39 10.22
C LEU A 692 9.17 -44.22 9.61
N PHE A 693 8.47 -44.50 8.51
CA PHE A 693 7.42 -43.61 7.99
C PHE A 693 6.14 -43.82 8.82
N CYS A 694 5.95 -43.03 9.88
CA CYS A 694 4.87 -43.23 10.85
C CYS A 694 4.41 -41.88 11.42
N ASP A 695 3.09 -41.69 11.49
CA ASP A 695 2.49 -40.57 12.23
C ASP A 695 2.52 -40.89 13.73
N TYR A 696 2.82 -39.90 14.58
CA TYR A 696 2.88 -40.11 16.02
C TYR A 696 1.54 -40.65 16.58
N ARG A 697 0.41 -40.31 15.94
CA ARG A 697 -0.94 -40.77 16.31
C ARG A 697 -1.12 -42.28 16.14
N ASP A 698 -0.42 -42.89 15.18
CA ASP A 698 -0.49 -44.32 14.88
C ASP A 698 0.55 -45.14 15.68
N THR A 699 1.46 -44.48 16.39
CA THR A 699 2.64 -45.09 17.01
C THR A 699 2.31 -46.12 18.10
N VAL A 700 1.24 -45.91 18.88
CA VAL A 700 0.77 -46.89 19.90
C VAL A 700 0.33 -48.20 19.26
N ALA A 701 -0.34 -48.13 18.10
CA ALA A 701 -0.78 -49.31 17.36
C ALA A 701 0.38 -50.00 16.63
N ALA A 702 1.35 -49.23 16.12
CA ALA A 702 2.48 -49.74 15.35
C ALA A 702 3.59 -50.36 16.23
N LEU A 703 3.89 -49.78 17.39
CA LEU A 703 5.06 -50.13 18.23
C LEU A 703 4.71 -50.65 19.63
N GLY A 704 3.42 -50.68 19.98
CA GLY A 704 2.91 -51.17 21.27
C GLY A 704 3.07 -50.17 22.43
N PRO A 705 2.18 -50.22 23.45
CA PRO A 705 2.28 -49.38 24.63
C PRO A 705 3.42 -49.83 25.56
N GLY A 706 4.06 -48.87 26.23
CA GLY A 706 5.12 -49.15 27.21
C GLY A 706 6.44 -49.67 26.64
N SER A 707 6.68 -49.53 25.35
CA SER A 707 7.87 -50.07 24.67
C SER A 707 9.18 -49.31 24.99
N PHE A 708 9.11 -48.04 25.41
CA PHE A 708 10.28 -47.13 25.45
C PHE A 708 10.66 -46.66 26.85
N ASP A 709 11.97 -46.56 27.11
CA ASP A 709 12.55 -46.03 28.36
C ASP A 709 12.58 -44.50 28.35
N ALA A 710 12.78 -43.91 27.17
CA ALA A 710 12.72 -42.48 26.95
C ALA A 710 11.99 -42.11 25.65
N VAL A 711 11.40 -40.90 25.63
CA VAL A 711 10.84 -40.27 24.43
C VAL A 711 11.54 -38.93 24.23
N VAL A 712 11.94 -38.63 23.00
CA VAL A 712 12.48 -37.33 22.60
C VAL A 712 11.58 -36.74 21.52
N SER A 713 11.33 -35.44 21.56
CA SER A 713 10.58 -34.73 20.51
C SER A 713 11.08 -33.29 20.41
N VAL A 714 11.68 -32.93 19.29
CA VAL A 714 12.33 -31.62 19.08
C VAL A 714 11.53 -30.81 18.08
N GLU A 715 10.97 -29.70 18.53
CA GLU A 715 10.23 -28.70 17.73
C GLU A 715 9.13 -29.30 16.84
N MET A 716 8.48 -30.35 17.37
CA MET A 716 7.41 -31.11 16.75
C MET A 716 6.02 -30.76 17.30
N ILE A 717 5.94 -30.21 18.52
CA ILE A 717 4.64 -29.89 19.16
C ILE A 717 3.96 -28.71 18.44
N GLU A 718 4.75 -27.89 17.78
CA GLU A 718 4.39 -26.77 16.92
C GLU A 718 3.58 -27.22 15.71
N ALA A 719 3.79 -28.45 15.21
CA ALA A 719 3.03 -29.03 14.11
C ALA A 719 1.73 -29.76 14.56
N VAL A 720 1.50 -29.90 15.87
CA VAL A 720 0.35 -30.66 16.42
C VAL A 720 -0.94 -29.85 16.32
N GLY A 721 -0.92 -28.56 16.67
CA GLY A 721 -2.12 -27.72 16.77
C GLY A 721 -2.83 -27.83 18.13
N HIS A 722 -3.47 -26.74 18.56
CA HIS A 722 -4.12 -26.61 19.88
C HIS A 722 -5.02 -27.82 20.25
N GLU A 723 -5.93 -28.20 19.35
CA GLU A 723 -6.93 -29.26 19.56
C GLU A 723 -6.33 -30.67 19.74
N HIS A 724 -5.04 -30.85 19.41
CA HIS A 724 -4.37 -32.15 19.40
C HIS A 724 -3.24 -32.26 20.44
N LEU A 725 -2.96 -31.19 21.21
CA LEU A 725 -1.95 -31.21 22.28
C LEU A 725 -2.22 -32.32 23.31
N ARG A 726 -3.46 -32.48 23.77
CA ARG A 726 -3.81 -33.50 24.76
C ARG A 726 -3.68 -34.94 24.23
N PRO A 727 -4.19 -35.28 23.02
CA PRO A 727 -3.85 -36.55 22.34
C PRO A 727 -2.35 -36.81 22.21
N TYR A 728 -1.55 -35.80 21.88
CA TYR A 728 -0.09 -35.92 21.73
C TYR A 728 0.59 -36.30 23.06
N PHE A 729 0.28 -35.63 24.17
CA PHE A 729 0.81 -36.05 25.49
C PHE A 729 0.27 -37.41 25.96
N ALA A 730 -0.96 -37.77 25.59
CA ALA A 730 -1.50 -39.12 25.86
C ALA A 730 -0.74 -40.22 25.11
N VAL A 731 -0.31 -39.99 23.86
CA VAL A 731 0.59 -40.91 23.13
C VAL A 731 1.91 -41.06 23.87
N ILE A 732 2.59 -39.95 24.21
CA ILE A 732 3.87 -39.99 24.94
C ILE A 732 3.74 -40.77 26.26
N GLY A 733 2.69 -40.48 27.04
CA GLY A 733 2.39 -41.20 28.28
C GLY A 733 2.10 -42.69 28.08
N THR A 734 1.54 -43.08 26.93
CA THR A 734 1.26 -44.48 26.58
C THR A 734 2.52 -45.23 26.13
N MET A 735 3.41 -44.58 25.36
CA MET A 735 4.63 -45.22 24.84
C MET A 735 5.70 -45.48 25.90
N LEU A 736 5.78 -44.63 26.93
CA LEU A 736 6.77 -44.76 28.01
C LEU A 736 6.49 -45.93 28.97
N LYS A 737 7.55 -46.57 29.45
CA LYS A 737 7.53 -47.45 30.63
C LYS A 737 7.26 -46.64 31.91
N PRO A 738 6.73 -47.25 32.99
CA PRO A 738 6.68 -46.61 34.32
C PRO A 738 8.06 -46.12 34.75
N GLY A 739 8.18 -44.87 35.23
CA GLY A 739 9.48 -44.24 35.52
C GLY A 739 10.26 -43.75 34.28
N GLY A 740 9.72 -43.97 33.07
CA GLY A 740 10.27 -43.47 31.82
C GLY A 740 10.23 -41.94 31.71
N ARG A 741 11.08 -41.39 30.84
CA ARG A 741 11.38 -39.95 30.77
C ARG A 741 11.08 -39.41 29.37
N ALA A 742 10.28 -38.35 29.24
CA ALA A 742 10.14 -37.63 27.99
C ALA A 742 10.89 -36.30 28.06
N VAL A 743 11.67 -35.99 27.02
CA VAL A 743 12.27 -34.66 26.85
C VAL A 743 11.81 -34.03 25.55
N LEU A 744 11.23 -32.84 25.68
CA LEU A 744 10.77 -32.04 24.55
C LEU A 744 11.65 -30.79 24.41
N GLN A 745 11.90 -30.38 23.17
CA GLN A 745 12.29 -29.00 22.85
C GLN A 745 11.08 -28.36 22.15
N ALA A 746 10.60 -27.22 22.66
CA ALA A 746 9.34 -26.64 22.22
C ALA A 746 9.39 -25.11 22.23
N ILE A 747 9.15 -24.50 21.07
CA ILE A 747 8.87 -23.07 20.95
C ILE A 747 7.52 -22.80 21.62
N CYS A 748 7.48 -21.84 22.54
CA CYS A 748 6.28 -21.49 23.30
C CYS A 748 5.98 -19.99 23.23
N SER A 749 4.68 -19.68 23.21
CA SER A 749 4.16 -18.35 23.50
C SER A 749 4.04 -18.15 25.02
N ALA A 750 4.04 -16.88 25.46
CA ALA A 750 3.78 -16.53 26.86
C ALA A 750 2.32 -16.83 27.24
N ASP A 751 2.10 -17.35 28.45
CA ASP A 751 0.79 -17.80 28.90
C ASP A 751 -0.28 -16.69 28.87
N GLU A 752 0.08 -15.44 29.14
CA GLU A 752 -0.87 -14.30 29.10
C GLU A 752 -1.35 -13.95 27.68
N ARG A 753 -0.61 -14.35 26.64
CA ARG A 753 -0.99 -14.15 25.23
C ARG A 753 -1.65 -15.39 24.60
N TYR A 754 -1.58 -16.56 25.25
CA TYR A 754 -1.89 -17.83 24.60
C TYR A 754 -3.35 -17.95 24.14
N GLU A 755 -4.32 -17.50 24.93
CA GLU A 755 -5.74 -17.53 24.56
C GLU A 755 -6.02 -16.68 23.31
N ALA A 756 -5.48 -15.46 23.26
CA ALA A 756 -5.59 -14.60 22.07
C ALA A 756 -4.88 -15.23 20.86
N TYR A 757 -3.69 -15.80 21.06
CA TYR A 757 -2.90 -16.47 20.02
C TYR A 757 -3.60 -17.71 19.43
N CYS A 758 -4.44 -18.42 20.20
CA CYS A 758 -5.29 -19.51 19.69
C CYS A 758 -6.38 -19.03 18.70
N HIS A 759 -6.64 -17.72 18.61
CA HIS A 759 -7.71 -17.15 17.80
C HIS A 759 -7.24 -16.16 16.72
N THR A 760 -5.93 -16.01 16.53
CA THR A 760 -5.31 -15.12 15.54
C THR A 760 -4.40 -15.88 14.57
N SER A 761 -4.09 -15.27 13.42
CA SER A 761 -3.08 -15.76 12.47
C SER A 761 -1.98 -14.71 12.33
N ASP A 762 -0.75 -15.14 12.06
CA ASP A 762 0.46 -14.32 11.98
C ASP A 762 1.22 -14.60 10.67
N PHE A 763 2.28 -13.84 10.38
CA PHE A 763 3.07 -14.04 9.16
C PHE A 763 3.61 -15.48 9.01
N ILE A 764 3.97 -16.12 10.13
CA ILE A 764 4.57 -17.45 10.17
C ILE A 764 3.55 -18.51 9.75
N ARG A 765 2.36 -18.49 10.34
CA ARG A 765 1.22 -19.38 10.05
C ARG A 765 0.67 -19.23 8.63
N GLU A 766 0.77 -18.05 8.04
CA GLU A 766 0.29 -17.81 6.67
C GLU A 766 1.29 -18.24 5.60
N HIS A 767 2.59 -17.93 5.78
CA HIS A 767 3.62 -17.97 4.72
C HIS A 767 4.79 -18.94 4.94
N ILE A 768 5.03 -19.42 6.17
CA ILE A 768 6.18 -20.28 6.51
C ILE A 768 5.71 -21.67 6.98
N PHE A 769 4.94 -21.75 8.06
CA PHE A 769 4.43 -22.99 8.66
C PHE A 769 2.89 -23.00 8.72
N PRO A 770 2.20 -23.28 7.59
CA PRO A 770 0.75 -23.48 7.58
C PRO A 770 0.29 -24.54 8.59
N GLY A 771 -0.64 -24.18 9.47
CA GLY A 771 -1.10 -25.03 10.56
C GLY A 771 -0.22 -25.03 11.82
N GLY A 772 0.91 -24.31 11.82
CA GLY A 772 1.79 -24.18 12.98
C GLY A 772 1.09 -23.54 14.20
N HIS A 773 1.41 -24.00 15.40
CA HIS A 773 0.81 -23.55 16.65
C HIS A 773 1.77 -23.62 17.83
N LEU A 774 2.20 -22.47 18.33
CA LEU A 774 3.06 -22.38 19.51
C LEU A 774 2.24 -22.59 20.80
N PRO A 775 2.40 -23.70 21.55
CA PRO A 775 1.76 -23.88 22.85
C PRO A 775 2.29 -22.86 23.89
N SER A 776 1.70 -22.85 25.08
CA SER A 776 2.29 -22.21 26.27
C SER A 776 2.69 -23.27 27.31
N LEU A 777 3.51 -22.89 28.30
CA LEU A 777 3.92 -23.83 29.36
C LEU A 777 2.72 -24.26 30.22
N GLY A 778 1.78 -23.35 30.53
CA GLY A 778 0.53 -23.69 31.21
C GLY A 778 -0.30 -24.68 30.41
N ALA A 779 -0.47 -24.47 29.10
CA ALA A 779 -1.20 -25.39 28.23
C ALA A 779 -0.56 -26.78 28.14
N ILE A 780 0.78 -26.87 28.11
CA ILE A 780 1.52 -28.13 28.18
C ILE A 780 1.26 -28.85 29.52
N ALA A 781 1.37 -28.14 30.64
CA ALA A 781 1.13 -28.70 31.96
C ALA A 781 -0.31 -29.21 32.13
N ASP A 782 -1.29 -28.48 31.58
CA ASP A 782 -2.70 -28.87 31.59
C ASP A 782 -2.98 -30.09 30.70
N CYS A 783 -2.37 -30.15 29.52
CA CYS A 783 -2.51 -31.31 28.64
C CYS A 783 -1.85 -32.59 29.21
N CYS A 784 -0.83 -32.46 30.05
CA CYS A 784 -0.24 -33.61 30.76
C CYS A 784 -1.20 -34.22 31.80
N ARG A 785 -2.17 -33.46 32.34
CA ARG A 785 -3.08 -33.95 33.40
C ARG A 785 -3.88 -35.17 32.94
N GLY A 786 -3.75 -36.27 33.68
CA GLY A 786 -4.42 -37.55 33.39
C GLY A 786 -3.71 -38.45 32.37
N THR A 787 -2.54 -38.07 31.86
CA THR A 787 -1.73 -38.91 30.94
C THR A 787 -0.71 -39.80 31.68
N GLY A 788 -0.57 -39.62 33.00
CA GLY A 788 0.49 -40.21 33.81
C GLY A 788 1.86 -39.53 33.67
N LEU A 789 1.94 -38.42 32.92
CA LEU A 789 3.12 -37.57 32.82
C LEU A 789 3.07 -36.41 33.81
N SER A 790 4.17 -36.23 34.54
CA SER A 790 4.40 -35.09 35.43
C SER A 790 5.52 -34.20 34.87
N LEU A 791 5.26 -32.89 34.72
CA LEU A 791 6.28 -31.88 34.40
C LEU A 791 7.28 -31.76 35.57
N ARG A 792 8.58 -31.86 35.28
CA ARG A 792 9.64 -31.87 36.33
C ARG A 792 10.67 -30.75 36.22
N ASP A 793 11.01 -30.30 35.02
CA ASP A 793 12.07 -29.31 34.80
C ASP A 793 11.90 -28.62 33.45
N THR A 794 12.21 -27.31 33.37
CA THR A 794 12.13 -26.48 32.17
C THR A 794 13.33 -25.54 32.07
N HIS A 795 13.86 -25.33 30.87
CA HIS A 795 14.99 -24.43 30.63
C HIS A 795 14.80 -23.65 29.32
N ASP A 796 14.73 -22.32 29.39
CA ASP A 796 14.54 -21.43 28.23
C ASP A 796 15.86 -21.21 27.48
N ILE A 797 15.95 -21.79 26.29
CA ILE A 797 17.03 -21.61 25.31
C ILE A 797 16.64 -20.63 24.19
N GLY A 798 15.52 -19.90 24.32
CA GLY A 798 15.08 -18.89 23.34
C GLY A 798 16.18 -17.94 22.84
N PRO A 799 17.01 -17.34 23.74
CA PRO A 799 18.13 -16.48 23.33
C PRO A 799 19.20 -17.16 22.44
N ASP A 800 19.31 -18.49 22.47
CA ASP A 800 20.20 -19.27 21.59
C ASP A 800 19.57 -19.52 20.21
N TYR A 801 18.23 -19.51 20.13
CA TYR A 801 17.52 -19.57 18.87
C TYR A 801 17.72 -18.27 18.07
N ALA A 802 17.75 -17.11 18.72
CA ALA A 802 18.07 -15.84 18.05
C ALA A 802 19.42 -15.90 17.30
N ILE A 803 20.45 -16.47 17.92
CA ILE A 803 21.78 -16.66 17.30
C ILE A 803 21.74 -17.68 16.15
N THR A 804 20.98 -18.77 16.33
CA THR A 804 20.75 -19.77 15.27
C THR A 804 20.09 -19.16 14.04
N LEU A 805 19.03 -18.37 14.23
CA LEU A 805 18.29 -17.69 13.16
C LEU A 805 19.12 -16.61 12.48
N ARG A 806 19.96 -15.89 13.23
CA ARG A 806 20.96 -14.97 12.66
C ARG A 806 21.94 -15.73 11.77
N SER A 807 22.49 -16.83 12.25
CA SER A 807 23.43 -17.67 11.49
C SER A 807 22.81 -18.19 10.18
N TRP A 808 21.53 -18.61 10.22
CA TRP A 808 20.78 -19.00 9.03
C TRP A 808 20.53 -17.83 8.07
N ARG A 809 20.17 -16.64 8.59
CA ARG A 809 20.03 -15.43 7.76
C ARG A 809 21.33 -15.05 7.08
N ASP A 810 22.44 -15.04 7.80
CA ASP A 810 23.72 -14.58 7.28
C ASP A 810 24.21 -15.54 6.17
N ALA A 811 24.01 -16.84 6.32
CA ALA A 811 24.22 -17.82 5.25
C ALA A 811 23.27 -17.63 4.05
N TRP A 812 21.99 -17.35 4.30
CA TRP A 812 20.97 -17.08 3.27
C TRP A 812 21.23 -15.80 2.46
N GLU A 813 21.81 -14.78 3.10
CA GLU A 813 22.24 -13.55 2.44
C GLU A 813 23.50 -13.77 1.60
N GLN A 814 24.52 -14.44 2.15
CA GLN A 814 25.77 -14.75 1.44
C GLN A 814 25.54 -15.65 0.21
N ARG A 815 24.62 -16.63 0.30
CA ARG A 815 24.33 -17.60 -0.77
C ARG A 815 23.14 -17.21 -1.67
N ARG A 816 22.74 -15.94 -1.70
CA ARG A 816 21.61 -15.46 -2.54
C ARG A 816 21.72 -15.92 -4.01
N GLY A 817 22.91 -15.92 -4.59
CA GLY A 817 23.14 -16.38 -5.97
C GLY A 817 22.79 -17.86 -6.18
N GLU A 818 23.16 -18.73 -5.23
CA GLU A 818 22.84 -20.16 -5.24
C GLU A 818 21.34 -20.40 -5.04
N VAL A 819 20.69 -19.66 -4.14
CA VAL A 819 19.23 -19.72 -3.93
C VAL A 819 18.48 -19.40 -5.22
N LEU A 820 18.86 -18.35 -5.94
CA LEU A 820 18.20 -17.99 -7.21
C LEU A 820 18.51 -19.03 -8.31
N ALA A 821 19.69 -19.65 -8.30
CA ALA A 821 20.05 -20.73 -9.23
C ALA A 821 19.24 -22.02 -9.02
N LEU A 822 18.70 -22.28 -7.82
CA LEU A 822 17.74 -23.36 -7.57
C LEU A 822 16.33 -23.10 -8.16
N GLY A 823 16.11 -21.94 -8.81
CA GLY A 823 14.84 -21.58 -9.46
C GLY A 823 13.90 -20.75 -8.59
N TYR A 824 14.30 -20.36 -7.38
CA TYR A 824 13.52 -19.44 -6.55
C TYR A 824 13.59 -18.01 -7.06
N ASN A 825 12.51 -17.26 -6.88
CA ASN A 825 12.46 -15.84 -7.23
C ASN A 825 12.81 -14.93 -6.04
N GLU A 826 13.07 -13.65 -6.34
CA GLU A 826 13.41 -12.63 -5.34
C GLU A 826 12.38 -12.51 -4.21
N ARG A 827 11.09 -12.69 -4.52
CA ARG A 827 9.99 -12.68 -3.54
C ARG A 827 10.13 -13.82 -2.53
N PHE A 828 10.54 -15.01 -2.97
CA PHE A 828 10.82 -16.15 -2.10
C PHE A 828 12.09 -15.95 -1.27
N TRP A 829 13.16 -15.42 -1.85
CA TRP A 829 14.38 -15.07 -1.11
C TRP A 829 14.09 -14.03 -0.01
N ARG A 830 13.32 -12.98 -0.33
CA ARG A 830 12.81 -11.99 0.64
C ARG A 830 11.92 -12.64 1.72
N LYS A 831 11.08 -13.63 1.38
CA LYS A 831 10.23 -14.35 2.35
C LYS A 831 11.05 -14.96 3.48
N TYR A 832 12.08 -15.73 3.14
CA TYR A 832 12.96 -16.38 4.13
C TYR A 832 13.81 -15.37 4.91
N ARG A 833 14.34 -14.33 4.24
CA ARG A 833 15.05 -13.23 4.91
C ARG A 833 14.19 -12.54 5.97
N PHE A 834 12.91 -12.29 5.67
CA PHE A 834 11.96 -11.69 6.61
C PHE A 834 11.66 -12.64 7.77
N TYR A 835 11.38 -13.91 7.47
CA TYR A 835 11.14 -14.96 8.46
C TYR A 835 12.27 -15.04 9.50
N PHE A 836 13.53 -15.18 9.06
CA PHE A 836 14.65 -15.27 9.99
C PHE A 836 14.78 -14.02 10.88
N ALA A 837 14.65 -12.81 10.30
CA ALA A 837 14.75 -11.56 11.06
C ALA A 837 13.57 -11.35 12.04
N TYR A 838 12.35 -11.75 11.65
CA TYR A 838 11.15 -11.69 12.47
C TYR A 838 11.27 -12.62 13.69
N CYS A 839 11.64 -13.89 13.46
CA CYS A 839 11.80 -14.86 14.54
C CYS A 839 13.01 -14.57 15.43
N GLU A 840 14.15 -14.15 14.87
CA GLU A 840 15.33 -13.75 15.66
C GLU A 840 14.95 -12.69 16.69
N ALA A 841 14.33 -11.59 16.24
CA ALA A 841 13.92 -10.51 17.12
C ALA A 841 12.86 -10.96 18.13
N ALA A 842 11.94 -11.87 17.76
CA ALA A 842 10.92 -12.38 18.65
C ALA A 842 11.50 -13.22 19.81
N PHE A 843 12.58 -13.98 19.56
CA PHE A 843 13.34 -14.66 20.61
C PHE A 843 14.21 -13.71 21.43
N ASP A 844 14.93 -12.77 20.80
CA ASP A 844 15.77 -11.77 21.48
C ASP A 844 14.95 -10.88 22.44
N ALA A 845 13.73 -10.53 22.06
CA ALA A 845 12.78 -9.78 22.88
C ALA A 845 12.03 -10.63 23.93
N ARG A 846 12.23 -11.95 23.96
CA ARG A 846 11.41 -12.93 24.71
C ARG A 846 9.91 -12.77 24.47
N TYR A 847 9.55 -12.42 23.23
CA TYR A 847 8.16 -12.44 22.75
C TYR A 847 7.69 -13.88 22.48
N ILE A 848 8.63 -14.75 22.10
CA ILE A 848 8.50 -16.21 22.14
C ILE A 848 9.72 -16.81 22.83
N HIS A 849 9.55 -18.02 23.36
CA HIS A 849 10.56 -18.77 24.10
C HIS A 849 10.83 -20.10 23.41
N ASN A 850 11.92 -20.80 23.74
CA ASN A 850 12.12 -22.19 23.32
C ASN A 850 12.59 -22.99 24.53
N TYR A 851 11.80 -23.95 24.99
CA TYR A 851 12.05 -24.65 26.24
C TYR A 851 12.55 -26.07 26.04
N HIS A 852 13.62 -26.45 26.74
CA HIS A 852 13.93 -27.85 27.05
C HIS A 852 13.09 -28.29 28.25
N ILE A 853 12.12 -29.18 28.01
CA ILE A 853 11.10 -29.62 28.97
C ILE A 853 11.34 -31.09 29.33
N LEU A 854 11.44 -31.41 30.62
CA LEU A 854 11.47 -32.78 31.13
C LEU A 854 10.13 -33.17 31.74
N LEU A 855 9.55 -34.26 31.23
CA LEU A 855 8.41 -34.97 31.79
C LEU A 855 8.85 -36.35 32.31
N VAL A 856 8.24 -36.82 33.39
CA VAL A 856 8.47 -38.16 33.94
C VAL A 856 7.15 -38.90 34.06
N LYS A 857 7.11 -40.17 33.65
CA LYS A 857 5.94 -41.04 33.81
C LYS A 857 5.89 -41.60 35.22
N ASP A 858 4.79 -41.35 35.93
CA ASP A 858 4.62 -41.75 37.32
C ASP A 858 4.57 -43.29 37.47
N ALA A 859 5.17 -43.81 38.53
CA ALA A 859 5.44 -45.24 38.69
C ALA A 859 4.24 -46.09 39.18
N THR A 860 3.12 -45.47 39.55
CA THR A 860 2.12 -46.06 40.47
C THR A 860 0.84 -46.60 39.82
N HIS A 861 0.70 -46.59 38.49
CA HIS A 861 -0.50 -47.12 37.81
C HIS A 861 -0.35 -48.55 37.26
N GLY A 862 0.08 -49.47 38.12
CA GLY A 862 0.41 -50.86 37.74
C GLY A 862 -0.72 -51.90 37.73
N SER A 863 -1.93 -51.64 38.28
CA SER A 863 -2.91 -52.73 38.49
C SER A 863 -4.41 -52.45 38.24
N ALA A 864 -4.81 -51.26 37.77
CA ALA A 864 -6.24 -50.93 37.60
C ALA A 864 -6.74 -50.92 36.14
N ALA A 865 -5.88 -50.55 35.17
CA ALA A 865 -6.31 -50.29 33.79
C ALA A 865 -6.77 -51.55 33.01
N ALA A 866 -6.25 -52.73 33.35
CA ALA A 866 -6.58 -53.98 32.66
C ALA A 866 -8.05 -54.40 32.83
N SER A 867 -8.74 -53.95 33.88
CA SER A 867 -10.13 -54.33 34.15
C SER A 867 -11.17 -53.50 33.38
N ALA A 868 -10.82 -52.30 32.90
CA ALA A 868 -11.79 -51.38 32.30
C ALA A 868 -12.04 -51.64 30.81
N ALA A 869 -11.00 -52.05 30.07
CA ALA A 869 -11.10 -52.29 28.62
C ALA A 869 -11.96 -53.52 28.26
N ALA A 870 -12.06 -54.51 29.15
CA ALA A 870 -12.81 -55.75 28.91
C ALA A 870 -14.34 -55.59 29.08
N ALA A 871 -14.82 -54.55 29.78
CA ALA A 871 -16.22 -54.42 30.18
C ALA A 871 -17.12 -53.77 29.10
N ALA A 872 -16.56 -53.11 28.09
CA ALA A 872 -17.32 -52.30 27.13
C ALA A 872 -17.86 -53.06 25.89
N VAL A 873 -17.58 -54.36 25.76
CA VAL A 873 -17.77 -55.12 24.50
C VAL A 873 -18.98 -56.08 24.53
N ALA A 874 -19.68 -56.25 25.65
CA ALA A 874 -20.73 -57.27 25.78
C ALA A 874 -22.01 -56.80 26.51
N ALA A 875 -23.07 -56.47 25.74
CA ALA A 875 -24.44 -56.98 25.92
C ALA A 875 -25.48 -56.19 25.06
N PRO A 876 -26.38 -56.86 24.30
CA PRO A 876 -27.51 -56.22 23.62
C PRO A 876 -28.88 -56.53 24.26
N GLY A 877 -29.81 -55.56 24.27
CA GLY A 877 -31.27 -55.83 24.28
C GLY A 877 -32.15 -55.07 25.29
N ARG A 878 -33.22 -54.43 24.76
CA ARG A 878 -34.64 -54.31 25.20
C ARG A 878 -34.98 -54.59 26.68
N MET A 879 -35.92 -53.91 27.37
CA MET A 879 -37.05 -53.00 27.03
C MET A 879 -37.47 -52.23 28.33
N SER A 880 -38.58 -51.47 28.50
CA SER A 880 -39.85 -51.31 27.78
C SER A 880 -40.30 -49.82 27.66
N ALA A 881 -41.51 -49.43 28.13
CA ALA A 881 -42.07 -48.07 28.04
C ALA A 881 -43.23 -47.83 29.04
N SER A 882 -43.48 -46.55 29.41
CA SER A 882 -44.80 -46.03 29.79
C SER A 882 -44.83 -44.48 29.79
N GLY A 883 -45.72 -43.86 28.99
CA GLY A 883 -45.95 -42.40 28.96
C GLY A 883 -46.40 -41.90 27.58
N MET A 884 -47.56 -41.24 27.49
CA MET A 884 -48.28 -41.01 26.22
C MET A 884 -47.89 -39.72 25.45
N ALA A 885 -48.06 -39.82 24.12
CA ALA A 885 -48.24 -38.82 23.04
C ALA A 885 -48.57 -37.34 23.37
N PRO A 886 -48.28 -36.35 22.48
CA PRO A 886 -48.25 -36.50 21.01
C PRO A 886 -47.10 -35.82 20.23
N ALA A 887 -46.51 -36.54 19.27
CA ALA A 887 -45.58 -36.00 18.28
C ALA A 887 -45.82 -36.63 16.90
N ALA A 888 -46.79 -36.09 16.15
CA ALA A 888 -47.18 -36.59 14.82
C ALA A 888 -47.51 -35.46 13.81
N LEU A 889 -46.88 -34.29 13.94
CA LEU A 889 -47.19 -33.11 13.11
C LEU A 889 -45.95 -32.30 12.64
N LEU A 890 -44.73 -32.84 12.79
CA LEU A 890 -43.47 -32.14 12.46
C LEU A 890 -42.52 -32.94 11.54
N SER A 891 -43.05 -33.78 10.66
CA SER A 891 -42.28 -34.36 9.54
C SER A 891 -42.17 -33.36 8.36
N VAL A 892 -41.51 -32.21 8.61
CA VAL A 892 -41.15 -31.19 7.59
C VAL A 892 -39.61 -31.12 7.43
N SER A 893 -38.87 -32.02 8.06
CA SER A 893 -37.40 -31.99 8.12
C SER A 893 -36.67 -32.42 6.83
N SER A 894 -37.36 -33.03 5.85
CA SER A 894 -36.76 -33.43 4.56
C SER A 894 -36.90 -32.39 3.44
N SER A 895 -37.65 -31.32 3.64
CA SER A 895 -37.87 -30.24 2.65
C SER A 895 -37.28 -28.88 3.04
N ALA A 896 -36.75 -28.74 4.27
CA ALA A 896 -36.00 -27.55 4.69
C ALA A 896 -34.57 -27.51 4.10
N SER A 897 -33.96 -28.67 3.87
CA SER A 897 -32.59 -28.81 3.35
C SER A 897 -32.44 -28.31 1.91
N SER A 898 -33.49 -28.41 1.08
CA SER A 898 -33.48 -27.92 -0.30
C SER A 898 -33.60 -26.39 -0.41
N LEU A 899 -34.11 -25.68 0.60
CA LEU A 899 -34.10 -24.21 0.61
C LEU A 899 -32.76 -23.61 1.06
N VAL A 900 -31.99 -24.32 1.88
CA VAL A 900 -30.66 -23.86 2.31
C VAL A 900 -29.69 -23.77 1.13
N GLN A 901 -29.93 -24.53 0.05
CA GLN A 901 -29.13 -24.47 -1.19
C GLN A 901 -29.32 -23.19 -2.04
N GLU A 902 -30.28 -22.30 -1.73
CA GLU A 902 -30.45 -21.01 -2.42
C GLU A 902 -30.20 -19.76 -1.53
N LEU A 903 -29.47 -19.91 -0.42
CA LEU A 903 -28.83 -18.77 0.26
C LEU A 903 -27.57 -18.33 -0.51
N PRO A 904 -27.35 -17.02 -0.73
CA PRO A 904 -26.22 -16.55 -1.52
C PRO A 904 -24.90 -16.89 -0.82
N SER A 905 -24.10 -17.73 -1.46
CA SER A 905 -22.76 -18.13 -1.02
C SER A 905 -21.68 -17.10 -1.36
N ASP A 906 -22.02 -16.00 -2.04
CA ASP A 906 -21.05 -14.96 -2.37
C ASP A 906 -20.72 -14.10 -1.12
N PRO A 907 -19.43 -13.94 -0.76
CA PRO A 907 -19.05 -13.23 0.46
C PRO A 907 -19.44 -11.75 0.48
N ILE A 908 -19.65 -11.14 -0.68
CA ILE A 908 -19.96 -9.70 -0.79
C ILE A 908 -21.39 -9.46 -0.31
N THR A 909 -22.35 -10.25 -0.77
CA THR A 909 -23.75 -10.19 -0.30
C THR A 909 -23.84 -10.48 1.21
N GLN A 910 -23.05 -11.42 1.73
CA GLN A 910 -23.02 -11.72 3.16
C GLN A 910 -22.39 -10.59 3.98
N ALA A 911 -21.28 -10.00 3.53
CA ALA A 911 -20.63 -8.87 4.18
C ALA A 911 -21.50 -7.60 4.17
N LEU A 912 -22.18 -7.32 3.05
CA LEU A 912 -23.14 -6.21 2.94
C LEU A 912 -24.35 -6.42 3.87
N MET A 913 -24.81 -7.66 4.04
CA MET A 913 -25.90 -8.00 4.97
C MET A 913 -25.47 -7.86 6.43
N ALA A 914 -24.27 -8.31 6.79
CA ALA A 914 -23.70 -8.10 8.12
C ALA A 914 -23.50 -6.60 8.42
N LEU A 915 -22.99 -5.83 7.46
CA LEU A 915 -22.84 -4.38 7.55
C LEU A 915 -24.19 -3.67 7.70
N TYR A 916 -25.23 -4.11 6.97
CA TYR A 916 -26.59 -3.58 7.10
C TYR A 916 -27.16 -3.80 8.51
N PHE A 917 -27.11 -5.03 9.04
CA PHE A 917 -27.58 -5.33 10.39
C PHE A 917 -26.75 -4.64 11.48
N PHE A 918 -25.44 -4.49 11.27
CA PHE A 918 -24.55 -3.76 12.17
C PHE A 918 -24.85 -2.25 12.21
N LEU A 919 -25.00 -1.61 11.05
CA LEU A 919 -25.38 -0.19 10.97
C LEU A 919 -26.79 0.06 11.53
N ALA A 920 -27.73 -0.87 11.31
CA ALA A 920 -29.04 -0.84 11.96
C ALA A 920 -28.92 -0.90 13.49
N GLY A 921 -28.13 -1.83 14.03
CA GLY A 921 -27.87 -1.97 15.46
C GLY A 921 -27.19 -0.75 16.09
N LEU A 922 -26.28 -0.09 15.37
CA LEU A 922 -25.68 1.17 15.81
C LEU A 922 -26.71 2.31 15.91
N MET A 923 -27.60 2.45 14.92
CA MET A 923 -28.67 3.48 14.97
C MET A 923 -29.69 3.23 16.08
N VAL A 924 -30.01 1.97 16.34
CA VAL A 924 -30.90 1.52 17.43
C VAL A 924 -30.48 2.03 18.80
N SER A 925 -29.17 2.14 19.07
CA SER A 925 -28.64 2.63 20.36
C SER A 925 -29.10 4.03 20.76
N ARG A 926 -29.55 4.86 19.79
CA ARG A 926 -30.05 6.22 20.03
C ARG A 926 -31.55 6.39 19.80
N HIS A 927 -32.20 5.42 19.16
CA HIS A 927 -33.60 5.49 18.74
C HIS A 927 -34.26 4.10 18.88
N PRO A 928 -34.84 3.75 20.04
CA PRO A 928 -35.26 2.37 20.34
C PRO A 928 -36.28 1.79 19.35
N HIS A 929 -37.15 2.62 18.78
CA HIS A 929 -38.11 2.24 17.74
C HIS A 929 -37.46 1.73 16.44
N MET A 930 -36.17 2.00 16.22
CA MET A 930 -35.43 1.42 15.09
C MET A 930 -35.22 -0.10 15.21
N TRP A 931 -35.48 -0.74 16.35
CA TRP A 931 -35.50 -2.23 16.45
C TRP A 931 -36.56 -2.86 15.54
N LEU A 932 -37.60 -2.09 15.17
CA LEU A 932 -38.61 -2.51 14.20
C LEU A 932 -38.04 -2.64 12.78
N LEU A 933 -36.91 -2.00 12.48
CA LEU A 933 -36.24 -2.08 11.17
C LEU A 933 -35.78 -3.53 10.85
N PRO A 934 -34.87 -4.18 11.61
CA PRO A 934 -34.49 -5.56 11.35
C PRO A 934 -35.65 -6.54 11.57
N ALA A 935 -36.54 -6.29 12.54
CA ALA A 935 -37.70 -7.15 12.78
C ALA A 935 -38.66 -7.18 11.57
N ALA A 936 -38.96 -6.02 10.97
CA ALA A 936 -39.75 -5.93 9.75
C ALA A 936 -39.03 -6.58 8.55
N SER A 937 -37.72 -6.37 8.38
CA SER A 937 -36.95 -7.06 7.34
C SER A 937 -37.00 -8.59 7.48
N CYS A 938 -36.88 -9.13 8.70
CA CYS A 938 -37.00 -10.56 8.97
C CYS A 938 -38.42 -11.09 8.70
N LEU A 939 -39.46 -10.35 9.12
CA LEU A 939 -40.85 -10.71 8.84
C LEU A 939 -41.13 -10.75 7.33
N MET A 940 -40.62 -9.78 6.56
CA MET A 940 -40.75 -9.79 5.10
C MET A 940 -40.02 -10.97 4.44
N ALA A 941 -38.87 -11.38 4.97
CA ALA A 941 -38.16 -12.58 4.51
C ALA A 941 -39.01 -13.85 4.70
N LEU A 942 -39.64 -14.01 5.87
CA LEU A 942 -40.54 -15.12 6.19
C LEU A 942 -41.78 -15.12 5.30
N VAL A 943 -42.42 -13.95 5.11
CA VAL A 943 -43.59 -13.79 4.24
C VAL A 943 -43.26 -14.09 2.78
N ALA A 944 -42.12 -13.62 2.26
CA ALA A 944 -41.67 -13.94 0.91
C ALA A 944 -41.39 -15.44 0.71
N GLY A 945 -40.85 -16.11 1.73
CA GLY A 945 -40.68 -17.57 1.77
C GLY A 945 -42.02 -18.32 1.75
N ALA A 946 -42.97 -17.93 2.60
CA ALA A 946 -44.32 -18.50 2.60
C ALA A 946 -45.04 -18.28 1.25
N ALA A 947 -44.90 -17.09 0.66
CA ALA A 947 -45.43 -16.77 -0.66
C ALA A 947 -44.82 -17.64 -1.77
N HIS A 948 -43.55 -18.03 -1.69
CA HIS A 948 -42.91 -18.96 -2.63
C HIS A 948 -43.61 -20.32 -2.63
N PHE A 949 -43.77 -20.93 -1.45
CA PHE A 949 -44.45 -22.22 -1.29
C PHE A 949 -45.91 -22.16 -1.74
N ALA A 950 -46.65 -21.13 -1.31
CA ALA A 950 -48.05 -20.94 -1.71
C ALA A 950 -48.18 -20.78 -3.24
N SER A 951 -47.27 -20.04 -3.89
CA SER A 951 -47.29 -19.83 -5.34
C SER A 951 -46.92 -21.09 -6.11
N LEU A 952 -45.98 -21.91 -5.61
CA LEU A 952 -45.66 -23.24 -6.19
C LEU A 952 -46.85 -24.20 -6.18
N ALA A 953 -47.78 -24.07 -5.23
CA ALA A 953 -48.98 -24.89 -5.12
C ALA A 953 -50.19 -24.32 -5.88
N LEU A 954 -50.42 -23.00 -5.79
CA LEU A 954 -51.67 -22.36 -6.23
C LEU A 954 -51.59 -21.69 -7.61
N VAL A 955 -50.39 -21.42 -8.14
CA VAL A 955 -50.20 -20.69 -9.41
C VAL A 955 -49.39 -21.56 -10.38
N PRO A 956 -50.05 -22.32 -11.29
CA PRO A 956 -49.36 -23.27 -12.17
C PRO A 956 -48.26 -22.65 -13.03
N SER A 957 -48.43 -21.39 -13.46
CA SER A 957 -47.44 -20.63 -14.23
C SER A 957 -46.19 -20.24 -13.43
N TYR A 958 -46.26 -20.19 -12.09
CA TYR A 958 -45.15 -19.77 -11.22
C TYR A 958 -43.91 -20.66 -11.34
N ARG A 959 -44.11 -21.98 -11.51
CA ARG A 959 -43.02 -22.96 -11.67
C ARG A 959 -42.16 -22.70 -12.91
N PHE A 960 -42.73 -22.07 -13.93
CA PHE A 960 -42.08 -21.78 -15.22
C PHE A 960 -41.46 -20.37 -15.28
N LEU A 961 -41.59 -19.56 -14.21
CA LEU A 961 -40.87 -18.29 -14.09
C LEU A 961 -39.38 -18.56 -13.81
N SER A 962 -38.50 -17.72 -14.38
CA SER A 962 -37.06 -17.74 -14.08
C SER A 962 -36.78 -17.44 -12.60
N PRO A 963 -35.62 -17.81 -12.05
CA PRO A 963 -35.29 -17.57 -10.64
C PRO A 963 -35.47 -16.09 -10.21
N GLU A 964 -35.07 -15.15 -11.06
CA GLU A 964 -35.19 -13.71 -10.81
C GLU A 964 -36.66 -13.26 -10.82
N ARG A 965 -37.48 -13.82 -11.73
CA ARG A 965 -38.92 -13.55 -11.78
C ARG A 965 -39.65 -14.17 -10.58
N ARG A 966 -39.22 -15.35 -10.10
CA ARG A 966 -39.76 -15.97 -8.88
C ARG A 966 -39.41 -15.15 -7.63
N ALA A 967 -38.18 -14.62 -7.55
CA ALA A 967 -37.75 -13.73 -6.48
C ALA A 967 -38.55 -12.42 -6.48
N LEU A 968 -38.68 -11.77 -7.65
CA LEU A 968 -39.49 -10.55 -7.80
C LEU A 968 -40.96 -10.78 -7.42
N TRP A 969 -41.56 -11.88 -7.87
CA TRP A 969 -42.93 -12.26 -7.49
C TRP A 969 -43.11 -12.38 -5.97
N CYS A 970 -42.21 -13.08 -5.28
CA CYS A 970 -42.27 -13.21 -3.82
C CYS A 970 -42.07 -11.87 -3.09
N SER A 971 -41.19 -11.01 -3.61
CA SER A 971 -40.99 -9.65 -3.10
C SER A 971 -42.26 -8.80 -3.29
N ASP A 972 -42.89 -8.87 -4.47
CA ASP A 972 -44.12 -8.14 -4.79
C ASP A 972 -45.29 -8.61 -3.90
N VAL A 973 -45.44 -9.91 -3.65
CA VAL A 973 -46.46 -10.47 -2.73
C VAL A 973 -46.22 -10.03 -1.28
N ALA A 974 -44.97 -10.06 -0.80
CA ALA A 974 -44.64 -9.55 0.53
C ALA A 974 -44.91 -8.05 0.65
N HIS A 975 -44.58 -7.27 -0.40
CA HIS A 975 -44.86 -5.84 -0.46
C HIS A 975 -46.38 -5.55 -0.48
N ILE A 976 -47.21 -6.34 -1.18
CA ILE A 976 -48.69 -6.22 -1.11
C ILE A 976 -49.19 -6.35 0.34
N LEU A 977 -48.74 -7.38 1.06
CA LEU A 977 -49.20 -7.67 2.42
C LEU A 977 -48.76 -6.59 3.42
N TYR A 978 -47.51 -6.10 3.30
CA TYR A 978 -47.06 -4.94 4.04
C TYR A 978 -47.88 -3.68 3.69
N SER A 979 -48.05 -3.39 2.40
CA SER A 979 -48.77 -2.22 1.90
C SER A 979 -50.17 -2.16 2.51
N ALA A 980 -50.94 -3.26 2.41
CA ALA A 980 -52.28 -3.35 2.96
C ALA A 980 -52.29 -3.10 4.49
N SER A 981 -51.36 -3.70 5.23
CA SER A 981 -51.28 -3.62 6.69
C SER A 981 -50.91 -2.21 7.17
N ALA A 982 -49.86 -1.61 6.59
CA ALA A 982 -49.41 -0.25 6.91
C ALA A 982 -50.48 0.81 6.59
N SER A 983 -51.25 0.55 5.53
CA SER A 983 -52.32 1.43 5.06
C SER A 983 -53.53 1.45 5.97
N VAL A 984 -53.96 0.29 6.47
CA VAL A 984 -55.02 0.22 7.49
C VAL A 984 -54.56 0.92 8.77
N ALA A 985 -53.34 0.66 9.24
CA ALA A 985 -52.79 1.28 10.45
C ALA A 985 -52.71 2.82 10.33
N ALA A 986 -52.22 3.33 9.20
CA ALA A 986 -52.07 4.77 8.98
C ALA A 986 -53.41 5.47 8.71
N LEU A 987 -54.39 4.82 8.04
CA LEU A 987 -55.74 5.36 7.89
C LEU A 987 -56.47 5.45 9.23
N ALA A 988 -56.34 4.43 10.09
CA ALA A 988 -56.89 4.45 11.44
C ALA A 988 -56.29 5.59 12.28
N TYR A 989 -54.97 5.83 12.17
CA TYR A 989 -54.31 6.95 12.85
C TYR A 989 -54.78 8.32 12.34
N VAL A 990 -54.85 8.54 11.02
CA VAL A 990 -55.32 9.82 10.45
C VAL A 990 -56.80 10.09 10.75
N ALA A 991 -57.63 9.05 10.86
CA ALA A 991 -59.01 9.17 11.29
C ALA A 991 -59.13 9.55 12.79
N ALA A 992 -58.22 9.05 13.63
CA ALA A 992 -58.16 9.37 15.06
C ALA A 992 -57.58 10.77 15.33
N GLU A 993 -56.54 11.19 14.59
CA GLU A 993 -55.84 12.46 14.79
C GLU A 993 -55.73 13.28 13.47
N PRO A 994 -56.82 13.91 12.98
CA PRO A 994 -56.84 14.60 11.69
C PRO A 994 -55.86 15.79 11.56
N ARG A 995 -55.36 16.31 12.68
CA ARG A 995 -54.33 17.37 12.71
C ARG A 995 -52.97 16.85 12.25
N ALA A 996 -52.74 15.54 12.24
CA ALA A 996 -51.56 14.88 11.67
C ALA A 996 -51.47 14.95 10.12
N LEU A 997 -52.09 15.93 9.49
CA LEU A 997 -51.86 16.33 8.10
C LEU A 997 -51.29 17.75 7.99
N GLN A 998 -51.12 18.48 9.10
CA GLN A 998 -50.61 19.85 9.13
C GLN A 998 -49.11 19.89 9.43
N LEU A 999 -48.31 20.22 8.41
CA LEU A 999 -46.83 20.20 8.45
C LEU A 999 -46.19 21.13 9.49
N ALA A 1000 -46.95 22.06 10.07
CA ALA A 1000 -46.46 23.08 11.03
C ALA A 1000 -46.65 22.71 12.52
N GLN A 1001 -47.32 21.59 12.84
CA GLN A 1001 -47.54 21.17 14.24
C GLN A 1001 -47.02 19.74 14.48
N GLN A 1002 -46.18 19.58 15.49
CA GLN A 1002 -45.80 18.26 16.04
C GLN A 1002 -47.00 17.72 16.85
N PRO A 1003 -47.40 16.45 16.66
CA PRO A 1003 -48.50 15.84 17.40
C PRO A 1003 -48.06 15.53 18.83
N SER A 1004 -49.00 15.46 19.76
CA SER A 1004 -48.75 15.13 21.16
C SER A 1004 -48.31 13.68 21.41
N ASP A 1005 -48.65 12.75 20.51
CA ASP A 1005 -48.17 11.36 20.52
C ASP A 1005 -47.37 11.05 19.24
N ILE A 1006 -46.05 10.95 19.39
CA ILE A 1006 -45.10 10.71 18.31
C ILE A 1006 -44.93 9.20 18.04
N THR A 1007 -45.48 8.33 18.90
CA THR A 1007 -45.11 6.92 19.01
C THR A 1007 -45.57 6.10 17.80
N LEU A 1008 -46.87 6.11 17.47
CA LEU A 1008 -47.41 5.28 16.38
C LEU A 1008 -46.91 5.70 14.97
N PRO A 1009 -46.83 7.00 14.61
CA PRO A 1009 -46.22 7.43 13.35
C PRO A 1009 -44.75 7.01 13.21
N SER A 1010 -43.99 7.06 14.32
CA SER A 1010 -42.58 6.63 14.32
C SER A 1010 -42.43 5.12 14.17
N ILE A 1011 -43.33 4.34 14.77
CA ILE A 1011 -43.43 2.88 14.56
C ILE A 1011 -43.70 2.55 13.09
N ILE A 1012 -44.69 3.22 12.47
CA ILE A 1012 -45.04 3.00 11.06
C ILE A 1012 -43.85 3.36 10.15
N THR A 1013 -43.22 4.53 10.36
CA THR A 1013 -42.10 5.00 9.53
C THR A 1013 -40.84 4.11 9.68
N ALA A 1014 -40.56 3.62 10.90
CA ALA A 1014 -39.50 2.65 11.14
C ALA A 1014 -39.75 1.33 10.41
N ALA A 1015 -40.98 0.81 10.47
CA ALA A 1015 -41.38 -0.41 9.76
C ALA A 1015 -41.29 -0.25 8.23
N SER A 1016 -41.72 0.89 7.68
CA SER A 1016 -41.58 1.22 6.25
C SER A 1016 -40.11 1.19 5.81
N THR A 1017 -39.23 1.80 6.61
CA THR A 1017 -37.78 1.80 6.34
C THR A 1017 -37.24 0.37 6.24
N GLY A 1018 -37.69 -0.54 7.11
CA GLY A 1018 -37.24 -1.94 7.16
C GLY A 1018 -37.69 -2.77 5.95
N VAL A 1019 -38.86 -2.43 5.39
CA VAL A 1019 -39.40 -3.06 4.19
C VAL A 1019 -38.71 -2.54 2.92
N PHE A 1020 -38.43 -1.24 2.83
CA PHE A 1020 -37.66 -0.71 1.68
C PHE A 1020 -36.21 -1.22 1.67
N ALA A 1021 -35.59 -1.34 2.83
CA ALA A 1021 -34.27 -1.96 2.95
C ALA A 1021 -34.28 -3.46 2.59
N PHE A 1022 -35.32 -4.20 2.98
CA PHE A 1022 -35.51 -5.60 2.54
C PHE A 1022 -35.69 -5.70 1.01
N ASN A 1023 -36.51 -4.84 0.39
CA ASN A 1023 -36.68 -4.83 -1.06
C ASN A 1023 -35.41 -4.42 -1.82
N LEU A 1024 -34.60 -3.50 -1.26
CA LEU A 1024 -33.27 -3.18 -1.77
C LEU A 1024 -32.34 -4.41 -1.71
N TRP A 1025 -32.30 -5.10 -0.58
CA TRP A 1025 -31.56 -6.36 -0.41
C TRP A 1025 -32.02 -7.42 -1.41
N ALA A 1026 -33.33 -7.59 -1.63
CA ALA A 1026 -33.87 -8.54 -2.59
C ALA A 1026 -33.42 -8.24 -4.02
N CYS A 1027 -33.37 -6.95 -4.41
CA CYS A 1027 -32.83 -6.52 -5.71
C CYS A 1027 -31.32 -6.82 -5.86
N VAL A 1028 -30.54 -6.60 -4.80
CA VAL A 1028 -29.10 -6.89 -4.76
C VAL A 1028 -28.82 -8.40 -4.83
N ARG A 1029 -29.51 -9.20 -3.98
CA ARG A 1029 -29.40 -10.68 -3.94
C ARG A 1029 -29.74 -11.31 -5.29
N ALA A 1030 -30.78 -10.83 -5.96
CA ALA A 1030 -31.17 -11.31 -7.29
C ALA A 1030 -30.29 -10.77 -8.43
N ARG A 1031 -29.16 -10.10 -8.13
CA ARG A 1031 -28.18 -9.54 -9.07
C ARG A 1031 -28.79 -8.66 -10.17
N LEU A 1032 -29.89 -7.96 -9.88
CA LEU A 1032 -30.68 -7.20 -10.85
C LEU A 1032 -30.01 -5.91 -11.39
N PHE A 1033 -28.76 -5.66 -10.99
CA PHE A 1033 -27.91 -4.55 -11.45
C PHE A 1033 -27.89 -4.40 -12.99
N ALA A 1034 -27.95 -5.51 -13.72
CA ALA A 1034 -27.91 -5.54 -15.19
C ALA A 1034 -29.21 -5.09 -15.89
N ARG A 1035 -30.35 -4.95 -15.18
CA ARG A 1035 -31.66 -4.65 -15.80
C ARG A 1035 -32.51 -3.55 -15.13
N SER A 1036 -32.20 -3.11 -13.90
CA SER A 1036 -32.98 -2.01 -13.28
C SER A 1036 -32.20 -1.22 -12.22
N VAL A 1037 -31.23 -0.41 -12.65
CA VAL A 1037 -30.56 0.61 -11.80
C VAL A 1037 -31.58 1.53 -11.12
N SER A 1038 -32.70 1.83 -11.80
CA SER A 1038 -33.80 2.64 -11.27
C SER A 1038 -34.48 2.04 -10.03
N ALA A 1039 -34.60 0.71 -9.90
CA ALA A 1039 -35.18 0.08 -8.72
C ALA A 1039 -34.26 0.19 -7.50
N ILE A 1040 -32.95 -0.05 -7.70
CA ILE A 1040 -31.93 0.11 -6.65
C ILE A 1040 -31.90 1.55 -6.16
N LEU A 1041 -31.89 2.52 -7.09
CA LEU A 1041 -31.93 3.94 -6.77
C LEU A 1041 -33.23 4.33 -6.04
N GLN A 1042 -34.39 3.82 -6.47
CA GLN A 1042 -35.68 4.06 -5.82
C GLN A 1042 -35.69 3.57 -4.36
N TYR A 1043 -35.35 2.30 -4.11
CA TYR A 1043 -35.39 1.75 -2.75
C TYR A 1043 -34.30 2.35 -1.85
N THR A 1044 -33.13 2.71 -2.40
CA THR A 1044 -32.08 3.43 -1.66
C THR A 1044 -32.58 4.80 -1.20
N LEU A 1045 -33.17 5.59 -2.12
CA LEU A 1045 -33.71 6.91 -1.79
C LEU A 1045 -34.84 6.83 -0.77
N LEU A 1046 -35.77 5.86 -0.90
CA LEU A 1046 -36.86 5.65 0.05
C LEU A 1046 -36.34 5.22 1.44
N ALA A 1047 -35.39 4.30 1.51
CA ALA A 1047 -34.79 3.87 2.78
C ALA A 1047 -34.06 5.03 3.50
N VAL A 1048 -33.29 5.84 2.77
CA VAL A 1048 -32.62 7.02 3.33
C VAL A 1048 -33.64 8.07 3.81
N LEU A 1049 -34.68 8.33 3.01
CA LEU A 1049 -35.72 9.32 3.30
C LEU A 1049 -36.48 8.98 4.59
N PHE A 1050 -37.03 7.76 4.67
CA PHE A 1050 -37.81 7.30 5.80
C PHE A 1050 -36.94 7.06 7.05
N GLY A 1051 -35.72 6.53 6.89
CA GLY A 1051 -34.77 6.38 8.00
C GLY A 1051 -34.41 7.74 8.63
N THR A 1052 -34.19 8.77 7.80
CA THR A 1052 -33.89 10.13 8.28
C THR A 1052 -35.09 10.75 9.02
N ALA A 1053 -36.31 10.58 8.49
CA ALA A 1053 -37.54 11.04 9.16
C ALA A 1053 -37.71 10.38 10.54
N THR A 1054 -37.42 9.08 10.64
CA THR A 1054 -37.51 8.28 11.87
C THR A 1054 -36.45 8.69 12.91
N ILE A 1055 -35.23 9.06 12.47
CA ILE A 1055 -34.14 9.57 13.33
C ILE A 1055 -34.46 10.98 13.85
N LYS A 1056 -35.09 11.84 13.04
CA LYS A 1056 -35.34 13.24 13.39
C LYS A 1056 -36.67 13.49 14.11
N GLY A 1057 -37.52 12.47 14.29
CA GLY A 1057 -38.84 12.64 14.92
C GLY A 1057 -39.83 13.45 14.07
N VAL A 1058 -39.61 13.55 12.76
CA VAL A 1058 -40.46 14.30 11.82
C VAL A 1058 -41.46 13.33 11.18
N GLY A 1059 -42.23 12.62 12.02
CA GLY A 1059 -43.05 11.49 11.57
C GLY A 1059 -44.27 11.87 10.73
N VAL A 1060 -44.87 13.03 10.99
CA VAL A 1060 -46.19 13.41 10.46
C VAL A 1060 -46.23 13.70 8.94
N PRO A 1061 -45.32 14.52 8.36
CA PRO A 1061 -45.33 14.78 6.92
C PRO A 1061 -45.06 13.51 6.10
N PHE A 1062 -44.21 12.63 6.65
CA PHE A 1062 -43.84 11.38 6.01
C PHE A 1062 -44.91 10.30 6.16
N LEU A 1063 -45.70 10.29 7.23
CA LEU A 1063 -46.85 9.39 7.36
C LEU A 1063 -47.87 9.60 6.23
N ALA A 1064 -48.17 10.85 5.90
CA ALA A 1064 -49.05 11.20 4.76
C ALA A 1064 -48.46 10.75 3.41
N ALA A 1065 -47.15 10.92 3.19
CA ALA A 1065 -46.46 10.41 2.00
C ALA A 1065 -46.42 8.87 1.95
N THR A 1066 -46.36 8.20 3.11
CA THR A 1066 -46.43 6.74 3.26
C THR A 1066 -47.80 6.23 2.83
N LEU A 1067 -48.87 6.84 3.36
CA LEU A 1067 -50.25 6.58 2.98
C LEU A 1067 -50.47 6.70 1.47
N ALA A 1068 -50.07 7.82 0.86
CA ALA A 1068 -50.19 8.03 -0.58
C ALA A 1068 -49.38 7.02 -1.43
N SER A 1069 -48.30 6.46 -0.89
CA SER A 1069 -47.42 5.51 -1.60
C SER A 1069 -47.88 4.06 -1.47
N GLU A 1070 -48.32 3.64 -0.28
CA GLU A 1070 -48.52 2.23 0.06
C GLU A 1070 -49.98 1.76 -0.09
N VAL A 1071 -50.98 2.58 0.29
CA VAL A 1071 -52.44 2.22 0.23
C VAL A 1071 -52.85 1.70 -1.15
N PHE A 1072 -52.13 2.16 -2.17
CA PHE A 1072 -52.46 2.00 -3.57
C PHE A 1072 -51.44 1.18 -4.36
N SER A 1073 -50.30 0.81 -3.75
CA SER A 1073 -49.32 -0.09 -4.39
C SER A 1073 -49.85 -1.52 -4.50
N VAL A 1074 -50.80 -1.93 -3.65
CA VAL A 1074 -51.51 -3.22 -3.70
C VAL A 1074 -52.08 -3.52 -5.09
N LEU A 1075 -52.82 -2.58 -5.69
CA LEU A 1075 -53.50 -2.80 -6.98
C LEU A 1075 -52.51 -2.93 -8.14
N PHE A 1076 -51.44 -2.14 -8.14
CA PHE A 1076 -50.39 -2.17 -9.16
C PHE A 1076 -49.54 -3.45 -9.08
N LEU A 1077 -49.18 -3.87 -7.86
CA LEU A 1077 -48.46 -5.13 -7.65
C LEU A 1077 -49.34 -6.33 -8.01
N ALA A 1078 -50.64 -6.31 -7.64
CA ALA A 1078 -51.58 -7.36 -8.02
C ALA A 1078 -51.73 -7.50 -9.54
N GLY A 1079 -51.80 -6.40 -10.30
CA GLY A 1079 -51.86 -6.45 -11.76
C GLY A 1079 -50.55 -6.92 -12.41
N LYS A 1080 -49.39 -6.50 -11.88
CA LYS A 1080 -48.07 -7.02 -12.29
C LYS A 1080 -47.98 -8.53 -12.08
N LEU A 1081 -48.47 -9.04 -10.94
CA LEU A 1081 -48.56 -10.48 -10.67
C LEU A 1081 -49.54 -11.18 -11.61
N GLN A 1082 -50.70 -10.59 -11.92
CA GLN A 1082 -51.62 -11.15 -12.94
C GLN A 1082 -50.97 -11.25 -14.33
N ASP A 1083 -50.17 -10.26 -14.75
CA ASP A 1083 -49.43 -10.30 -16.00
C ASP A 1083 -48.35 -11.40 -15.98
N MET A 1084 -47.58 -11.51 -14.89
CA MET A 1084 -46.59 -12.58 -14.70
C MET A 1084 -47.24 -13.98 -14.63
N ALA A 1085 -48.48 -14.08 -14.16
CA ALA A 1085 -49.27 -15.32 -14.15
C ALA A 1085 -49.83 -15.71 -15.53
N GLY A 1086 -49.78 -14.81 -16.52
CA GLY A 1086 -50.34 -15.01 -17.86
C GLY A 1086 -51.81 -14.58 -18.02
N LEU A 1087 -52.40 -13.89 -17.03
CA LEU A 1087 -53.83 -13.52 -17.01
C LEU A 1087 -54.16 -12.25 -17.83
N ALA A 1088 -53.20 -11.76 -18.62
CA ALA A 1088 -53.22 -10.47 -19.33
C ALA A 1088 -54.46 -10.22 -20.24
N ARG A 1089 -55.18 -11.27 -20.66
CA ARG A 1089 -56.35 -11.20 -21.55
C ARG A 1089 -57.70 -11.43 -20.87
N THR A 1090 -57.72 -11.62 -19.54
CA THR A 1090 -58.96 -11.88 -18.79
C THR A 1090 -59.80 -10.63 -18.55
N SER A 1091 -61.11 -10.80 -18.33
CA SER A 1091 -61.99 -9.72 -17.86
C SER A 1091 -61.51 -9.13 -16.53
N LEU A 1092 -61.04 -9.99 -15.62
CA LEU A 1092 -60.44 -9.60 -14.34
C LEU A 1092 -59.26 -8.62 -14.53
N ARG A 1093 -58.33 -8.90 -15.46
CA ARG A 1093 -57.22 -7.97 -15.74
C ARG A 1093 -57.70 -6.63 -16.29
N ARG A 1094 -58.78 -6.59 -17.10
CA ARG A 1094 -59.35 -5.31 -17.57
C ARG A 1094 -59.84 -4.45 -16.40
N TYR A 1095 -60.56 -5.03 -15.44
CA TYR A 1095 -61.00 -4.31 -14.24
C TYR A 1095 -59.83 -3.91 -13.34
N THR A 1096 -58.84 -4.79 -13.13
CA THR A 1096 -57.62 -4.46 -12.38
C THR A 1096 -56.84 -3.32 -13.06
N ARG A 1097 -56.77 -3.29 -14.40
CA ARG A 1097 -56.10 -2.22 -15.16
C ARG A 1097 -56.83 -0.88 -15.12
N LEU A 1098 -58.16 -0.88 -15.15
CA LEU A 1098 -58.96 0.33 -14.92
C LEU A 1098 -58.73 0.87 -13.50
N ALA A 1099 -58.71 -0.03 -12.50
CA ALA A 1099 -58.40 0.34 -11.12
C ALA A 1099 -56.98 0.90 -10.98
N GLU A 1100 -55.96 0.29 -11.61
CA GLU A 1100 -54.58 0.81 -11.68
C GLU A 1100 -54.54 2.25 -12.26
N GLN A 1101 -55.25 2.49 -13.37
CA GLN A 1101 -55.27 3.78 -14.05
C GLN A 1101 -55.90 4.88 -13.19
N VAL A 1102 -57.10 4.64 -12.65
CA VAL A 1102 -57.78 5.59 -11.74
C VAL A 1102 -56.88 5.89 -10.53
N THR A 1103 -56.44 4.82 -9.86
CA THR A 1103 -55.62 4.88 -8.65
C THR A 1103 -54.31 5.63 -8.84
N LEU A 1104 -53.62 5.44 -9.97
CA LEU A 1104 -52.36 6.14 -10.26
C LEU A 1104 -52.56 7.66 -10.33
N VAL A 1105 -53.67 8.12 -10.89
CA VAL A 1105 -53.98 9.55 -11.01
C VAL A 1105 -54.50 10.11 -9.69
N THR A 1106 -55.58 9.55 -9.17
CA THR A 1106 -56.30 10.11 -8.00
C THR A 1106 -55.53 9.96 -6.70
N CYS A 1107 -54.79 8.86 -6.54
CA CYS A 1107 -54.26 8.46 -5.25
C CYS A 1107 -52.73 8.46 -5.16
N ARG A 1108 -52.01 8.50 -6.29
CA ARG A 1108 -50.53 8.48 -6.31
C ARG A 1108 -49.94 9.78 -6.87
N LEU A 1109 -50.37 10.23 -8.04
CA LEU A 1109 -49.86 11.47 -8.67
C LEU A 1109 -50.33 12.73 -7.94
N LEU A 1110 -51.64 12.93 -7.80
CA LEU A 1110 -52.18 14.14 -7.16
C LEU A 1110 -51.72 14.30 -5.70
N PRO A 1111 -51.73 13.25 -4.84
CA PRO A 1111 -51.27 13.39 -3.46
C PRO A 1111 -49.75 13.58 -3.32
N HIS A 1112 -48.90 12.94 -4.13
CA HIS A 1112 -47.45 13.21 -4.11
C HIS A 1112 -47.13 14.62 -4.59
N ALA A 1113 -47.84 15.13 -5.60
CA ALA A 1113 -47.69 16.51 -6.06
C ALA A 1113 -48.08 17.51 -4.96
N ALA A 1114 -49.20 17.26 -4.26
CA ALA A 1114 -49.62 18.07 -3.11
C ALA A 1114 -48.55 18.06 -2.01
N VAL A 1115 -48.09 16.87 -1.57
CA VAL A 1115 -47.05 16.75 -0.54
C VAL A 1115 -45.74 17.46 -0.94
N ALA A 1116 -45.31 17.35 -2.20
CA ALA A 1116 -44.13 18.05 -2.69
C ALA A 1116 -44.27 19.58 -2.61
N VAL A 1117 -45.46 20.13 -2.89
CA VAL A 1117 -45.76 21.56 -2.71
C VAL A 1117 -45.70 21.97 -1.23
N VAL A 1118 -46.29 21.20 -0.31
CA VAL A 1118 -46.24 21.57 1.12
C VAL A 1118 -44.82 21.47 1.70
N VAL A 1119 -44.00 20.51 1.25
CA VAL A 1119 -42.58 20.43 1.63
C VAL A 1119 -41.79 21.61 1.07
N LEU A 1120 -41.98 21.97 -0.21
CA LEU A 1120 -41.35 23.16 -0.81
C LEU A 1120 -41.68 24.46 -0.05
N ALA A 1121 -42.90 24.57 0.48
CA ALA A 1121 -43.34 25.71 1.27
C ALA A 1121 -42.79 25.73 2.71
N ASN A 1122 -42.19 24.64 3.22
CA ASN A 1122 -41.81 24.48 4.63
C ASN A 1122 -40.35 23.98 4.82
N PRO A 1123 -39.33 24.70 4.33
CA PRO A 1123 -37.92 24.28 4.46
C PRO A 1123 -37.44 24.14 5.91
N GLY A 1124 -38.01 24.91 6.85
CA GLY A 1124 -37.66 24.89 8.27
C GLY A 1124 -37.92 23.56 8.98
N ALA A 1125 -38.80 22.70 8.44
CA ALA A 1125 -39.20 21.43 9.05
C ALA A 1125 -38.08 20.37 9.11
N PHE A 1126 -36.96 20.57 8.41
CA PHE A 1126 -35.92 19.54 8.21
C PHE A 1126 -34.65 19.76 9.06
N GLY A 1127 -34.51 20.90 9.74
CA GLY A 1127 -33.38 21.19 10.65
C GLY A 1127 -31.97 21.23 10.03
N SER A 1128 -31.84 21.00 8.72
CA SER A 1128 -30.58 21.12 7.96
C SER A 1128 -30.87 21.35 6.48
N PRO A 1129 -30.19 22.31 5.81
CA PRO A 1129 -30.33 22.53 4.37
C PRO A 1129 -30.02 21.27 3.54
N LEU A 1130 -29.05 20.45 3.96
CA LEU A 1130 -28.66 19.23 3.26
C LEU A 1130 -29.82 18.21 3.23
N TYR A 1131 -30.50 17.99 4.35
CA TYR A 1131 -31.62 17.04 4.43
C TYR A 1131 -32.85 17.53 3.67
N TYR A 1132 -33.10 18.85 3.66
CA TYR A 1132 -34.14 19.46 2.84
C TYR A 1132 -33.89 19.19 1.34
N VAL A 1133 -32.68 19.43 0.86
CA VAL A 1133 -32.29 19.17 -0.54
C VAL A 1133 -32.39 17.67 -0.88
N MET A 1134 -31.95 16.78 0.00
CA MET A 1134 -32.08 15.33 -0.20
C MET A 1134 -33.56 14.88 -0.26
N CYS A 1135 -34.43 15.44 0.58
CA CYS A 1135 -35.87 15.18 0.56
C CYS A 1135 -36.51 15.63 -0.76
N LEU A 1136 -36.21 16.85 -1.22
CA LEU A 1136 -36.68 17.38 -2.50
C LEU A 1136 -36.22 16.50 -3.67
N ALA A 1137 -34.96 16.07 -3.69
CA ALA A 1137 -34.43 15.18 -4.72
C ALA A 1137 -35.14 13.80 -4.75
N GLY A 1138 -35.39 13.20 -3.57
CA GLY A 1138 -36.09 11.93 -3.45
C GLY A 1138 -37.55 12.00 -3.94
N MET A 1139 -38.27 13.08 -3.60
CA MET A 1139 -39.63 13.31 -4.08
C MET A 1139 -39.67 13.61 -5.58
N ALA A 1140 -38.75 14.43 -6.10
CA ALA A 1140 -38.66 14.74 -7.52
C ALA A 1140 -38.41 13.47 -8.36
N PHE A 1141 -37.50 12.60 -7.91
CA PHE A 1141 -37.25 11.31 -8.55
C PHE A 1141 -38.47 10.38 -8.49
N THR A 1142 -39.17 10.33 -7.35
CA THR A 1142 -40.39 9.51 -7.18
C THR A 1142 -41.53 10.01 -8.07
N ASN A 1143 -41.72 11.33 -8.18
CA ASN A 1143 -42.70 11.93 -9.08
C ASN A 1143 -42.37 11.69 -10.55
N TRP A 1144 -41.10 11.78 -10.94
CA TRP A 1144 -40.65 11.41 -12.29
C TRP A 1144 -40.95 9.94 -12.62
N LEU A 1145 -40.69 9.01 -11.68
CA LEU A 1145 -41.06 7.59 -11.84
C LEU A 1145 -42.57 7.40 -11.96
N ASN A 1146 -43.38 8.07 -11.14
CA ASN A 1146 -44.84 8.00 -11.21
C ASN A 1146 -45.37 8.53 -12.56
N MET A 1147 -44.81 9.65 -13.05
CA MET A 1147 -45.19 10.23 -14.35
C MET A 1147 -44.79 9.36 -15.53
N ARG A 1148 -43.59 8.75 -15.49
CA ARG A 1148 -43.14 7.80 -16.51
C ARG A 1148 -44.03 6.54 -16.53
N LYS A 1149 -44.51 6.07 -15.38
CA LYS A 1149 -45.49 4.97 -15.29
C LYS A 1149 -46.87 5.37 -15.83
N ALA A 1150 -47.32 6.61 -15.60
CA ALA A 1150 -48.57 7.11 -16.18
C ALA A 1150 -48.51 7.15 -17.70
N ALA A 1151 -47.41 7.65 -18.28
CA ALA A 1151 -47.19 7.61 -19.72
C ALA A 1151 -47.26 6.18 -20.30
N GLN A 1152 -46.78 5.17 -19.57
CA GLN A 1152 -46.89 3.75 -19.97
C GLN A 1152 -48.32 3.19 -19.85
N LEU A 1153 -49.03 3.50 -18.76
CA LEU A 1153 -50.37 2.97 -18.48
C LEU A 1153 -51.46 3.61 -19.36
N PHE A 1154 -51.31 4.89 -19.72
CA PHE A 1154 -52.26 5.62 -20.57
C PHE A 1154 -51.83 5.68 -22.05
N GLY A 1155 -50.55 5.53 -22.38
CA GLY A 1155 -50.05 5.59 -23.75
C GLY A 1155 -50.28 4.35 -24.62
N GLN A 1156 -50.81 3.25 -24.06
CA GLN A 1156 -51.04 1.99 -24.79
C GLN A 1156 -52.41 1.90 -25.50
N THR A 1157 -53.18 2.99 -25.59
CA THR A 1157 -54.52 3.00 -26.21
C THR A 1157 -54.54 3.36 -27.70
N SER A 1158 -53.39 3.55 -28.35
CA SER A 1158 -53.30 4.01 -29.76
C SER A 1158 -52.60 3.06 -30.75
N SER A 1159 -52.25 1.83 -30.36
CA SER A 1159 -51.55 0.87 -31.25
C SER A 1159 -52.24 -0.49 -31.44
N SER A 1160 -53.51 -0.65 -31.04
CA SER A 1160 -54.28 -1.90 -31.25
C SER A 1160 -54.96 -1.97 -32.62
N ALA A 1161 -54.27 -1.56 -33.69
CA ALA A 1161 -54.83 -1.50 -35.04
C ALA A 1161 -53.76 -1.68 -36.15
N SER A 1162 -52.90 -2.71 -36.07
CA SER A 1162 -52.35 -3.43 -37.24
C SER A 1162 -51.37 -4.55 -36.88
N SER A 1163 -51.29 -5.53 -37.78
CA SER A 1163 -50.25 -6.58 -37.90
C SER A 1163 -49.99 -7.51 -36.71
N SER A 1164 -50.66 -8.66 -36.75
CA SER A 1164 -50.20 -9.91 -36.17
C SER A 1164 -49.11 -10.58 -37.03
N SER A 1165 -47.90 -10.79 -36.51
CA SER A 1165 -47.03 -11.96 -36.82
C SER A 1165 -45.76 -11.98 -35.94
N SER A 1166 -45.01 -13.09 -35.98
CA SER A 1166 -43.69 -13.31 -35.33
C SER A 1166 -43.63 -13.57 -33.81
N ALA A 1167 -44.47 -14.48 -33.31
CA ALA A 1167 -44.22 -15.15 -32.02
C ALA A 1167 -43.18 -16.29 -32.18
N ALA A 1168 -41.90 -15.97 -32.43
CA ALA A 1168 -40.84 -16.99 -32.62
C ALA A 1168 -39.38 -16.52 -32.42
N ALA A 1169 -39.06 -15.69 -31.41
CA ALA A 1169 -37.67 -15.27 -31.17
C ALA A 1169 -37.36 -14.90 -29.70
N ASP A 1170 -37.33 -15.87 -28.78
CA ASP A 1170 -36.67 -15.68 -27.46
C ASP A 1170 -36.30 -17.00 -26.76
N ARG A 1171 -35.65 -17.93 -27.49
CA ARG A 1171 -34.99 -19.12 -26.91
C ARG A 1171 -33.57 -19.28 -27.47
N ARG A 1172 -32.61 -18.55 -26.92
CA ARG A 1172 -31.17 -18.85 -27.00
C ARG A 1172 -30.37 -17.93 -26.07
N GLN A 1173 -29.84 -18.50 -24.99
CA GLN A 1173 -28.44 -18.42 -24.53
C GLN A 1173 -28.35 -18.65 -23.02
N GLU A 1174 -27.95 -19.87 -22.64
CA GLU A 1174 -27.01 -20.14 -21.55
C GLU A 1174 -26.65 -21.63 -21.58
N GLN A 1175 -25.47 -21.94 -22.12
CA GLN A 1175 -24.76 -23.22 -21.91
C GLN A 1175 -23.27 -22.87 -21.71
N PRO A 1176 -22.58 -23.56 -20.79
CA PRO A 1176 -21.20 -23.20 -20.41
C PRO A 1176 -20.18 -23.69 -21.44
N LEU A 1177 -19.14 -22.88 -21.67
CA LEU A 1177 -18.00 -23.22 -22.52
C LEU A 1177 -17.06 -24.21 -21.82
N ALA A 1178 -16.75 -25.30 -22.50
CA ALA A 1178 -15.62 -26.20 -22.20
C ALA A 1178 -14.52 -26.04 -23.26
N ALA A 1179 -13.29 -26.43 -22.93
CA ALA A 1179 -12.08 -26.07 -23.67
C ALA A 1179 -11.90 -26.78 -25.03
N GLY A 1180 -11.21 -26.11 -25.97
CA GLY A 1180 -10.75 -26.65 -27.25
C GLY A 1180 -10.03 -25.59 -28.11
N VAL A 1181 -8.88 -25.94 -28.69
CA VAL A 1181 -7.92 -25.08 -29.43
C VAL A 1181 -7.57 -25.82 -30.76
N PRO A 1182 -7.01 -25.22 -31.83
CA PRO A 1182 -7.33 -23.97 -32.56
C PRO A 1182 -7.62 -24.18 -34.08
N ALA A 1183 -8.30 -23.24 -34.73
CA ALA A 1183 -8.22 -22.87 -36.16
C ALA A 1183 -9.10 -21.62 -36.40
N GLY A 1184 -8.86 -20.68 -37.31
CA GLY A 1184 -7.78 -20.52 -38.29
C GLY A 1184 -8.35 -19.93 -39.59
N LYS A 1185 -8.01 -18.66 -39.93
CA LYS A 1185 -8.45 -17.90 -41.14
C LYS A 1185 -9.97 -17.54 -41.15
N THR A 1186 -10.51 -16.52 -41.83
CA THR A 1186 -10.05 -15.28 -42.53
C THR A 1186 -11.30 -14.46 -42.90
N HIS A 1187 -11.19 -13.12 -43.06
CA HIS A 1187 -12.22 -12.20 -43.63
C HIS A 1187 -13.52 -12.04 -42.79
N ALA A 1188 -14.26 -10.94 -42.84
CA ALA A 1188 -14.00 -9.52 -43.19
C ALA A 1188 -15.23 -8.69 -42.70
N GLU A 1189 -15.11 -7.35 -42.75
CA GLU A 1189 -16.10 -6.32 -42.31
C GLU A 1189 -16.15 -6.01 -40.80
#